data_AF-A0A015KRK9-F1
#
_entry.id   AF-A0A015KRK9-F1
#
_cell.length_a   1.000
_cell.length_b   1.000
_cell.length_c   1.000
_cell.angle_alpha   90.00
_cell.angle_beta   90.00
_cell.angle_gamma   90.00
#
_symmetry.space_group_name_H-M   'P 1'
#
loop_
_entity.id
_entity.type
_entity.pdbx_description
1 polymer ?
#
loop_
_entity_poly.entity_id
_entity_poly.type
_entity_poly.pdbx_seq_one_letter_code
_entity_poly.pdbx_strand_id
1 'polypeptide(L)'
;MTTLKKLEETQIKKIFDKFDYNGNSILSLAEIDKAVLELYPHFSKNKPVIMRAYKAADISKDGYIELSEFNRLIEFLYYYDELFQLFKKLDKNNDNRISLQEFKQGHKIMGLEGLSNQELKKAFDEIDVNHGGYILFDEFCMYAAKKKLNSKGNPPKPSSRPSSVVGSVKGSRPSSVVGSVTGSRPSSVVGSVTGSVTESKKSSTGSKSHETKGSISGLNVIDDATSVTSTSEFADFTRDDIIIRSLYKLSEDLTNFLTKSKEFDVKIIIGKESDVEEFQAHSSILQARSAYFNAALSKKSENNKTEEDNSTVSYFYSALSSFMSYSDSVDEENITIFKKENISPKIFRIVLDYIYGGAVGIIKTNELSSPEFLDLLETCEELGIQGFSECLQPIFLENHHGWIQENLITLEKFSSKREAFHEIQRYCLDQLCQDPDTILKSEDPGSIDKKVLLSFLSRDDLIANEIDLWNFIIKWGITQDSTISKDSPSKWPKEDFSKLKANVNDLIPLIRFKWITSDLFFQQVRPYKWLFDGDIYETLMESYMMGNSPSSQTNTPILQNPSMVLQNEPKAREKNANLIINENLKYGSLISSFIDKKPFKPEYPSYVFKLVYRGTSDHFSCAAFHEKCDNLANTLTIARIRETGELIGGYNPEKWKIAGRSVKATYPIESKKAFIFKIEKDKIENSKLSRVHDHYNALRHKKETGPNFCDLIICNKTPTIHYEHRFYDKELKINGGNLDDFEVYRIFPKQTK
;
A
#
# COMPACT_ATOMS: atom_id res chain seq x y z
N MET A 1 -8.38 16.32 40.23
CA MET A 1 -7.23 15.40 40.35
C MET A 1 -7.45 14.50 41.54
N THR A 2 -8.13 13.38 41.33
CA THR A 2 -7.95 12.20 42.17
C THR A 2 -6.48 11.79 41.98
N THR A 3 -5.76 11.62 43.08
CA THR A 3 -4.33 11.31 43.09
C THR A 3 -4.12 9.99 42.35
N LEU A 4 -3.75 10.03 41.07
CA LEU A 4 -3.21 8.88 40.35
C LEU A 4 -1.96 8.47 41.16
N LYS A 5 -2.09 7.41 41.95
CA LYS A 5 -0.93 6.74 42.55
C LYS A 5 0.00 6.45 41.39
N LYS A 6 1.20 7.04 41.41
CA LYS A 6 2.24 6.78 40.43
C LYS A 6 2.45 5.27 40.41
N LEU A 7 2.05 4.61 39.32
CA LEU A 7 2.19 3.16 39.19
C LEU A 7 3.68 2.83 39.31
N GLU A 8 4.02 1.76 40.05
CA GLU A 8 5.41 1.30 40.14
C GLU A 8 5.88 0.85 38.75
N GLU A 9 7.17 1.02 38.43
CA GLU A 9 7.73 0.68 37.10
C GLU A 9 7.43 -0.77 36.68
N THR A 10 7.37 -1.68 37.65
CA THR A 10 7.02 -3.09 37.44
C THR A 10 5.55 -3.30 37.04
N GLN A 11 4.65 -2.43 37.47
CA GLN A 11 3.24 -2.45 37.08
C GLN A 11 3.03 -1.80 35.72
N ILE A 12 3.73 -0.70 35.44
CA ILE A 12 3.73 -0.03 34.13
C ILE A 12 4.21 -0.99 33.06
N LYS A 13 5.31 -1.71 33.31
CA LYS A 13 5.82 -2.72 32.40
C LYS A 13 4.80 -3.85 32.16
N LYS A 14 4.16 -4.38 33.21
CA LYS A 14 3.11 -5.40 33.05
C LYS A 14 1.90 -4.94 32.23
N ILE A 15 1.57 -3.66 32.26
CA ILE A 15 0.47 -3.11 31.46
C ILE A 15 0.97 -2.85 30.03
N PHE A 16 2.20 -2.36 29.86
CA PHE A 16 2.84 -2.22 28.56
C PHE A 16 2.91 -3.56 27.83
N ASP A 17 3.36 -4.62 28.50
CA ASP A 17 3.44 -5.97 27.94
C ASP A 17 2.06 -6.53 27.53
N LYS A 18 0.96 -6.00 28.08
CA LYS A 18 -0.42 -6.33 27.63
C LYS A 18 -0.86 -5.52 26.41
N PHE A 19 -0.29 -4.34 26.20
CA PHE A 19 -0.52 -3.53 25.02
C PHE A 19 0.35 -4.01 23.85
N ASP A 20 1.52 -4.57 24.14
CA ASP A 20 2.50 -5.09 23.18
C ASP A 20 2.12 -6.49 22.70
N TYR A 21 1.15 -6.57 21.77
CA TYR A 21 0.62 -7.84 21.29
C TYR A 21 1.65 -8.65 20.47
N ASN A 22 2.59 -7.99 19.80
CA ASN A 22 3.61 -8.66 18.99
C ASN A 22 4.94 -8.89 19.74
N GLY A 23 5.09 -8.34 20.96
CA GLY A 23 6.24 -8.55 21.84
C GLY A 23 7.52 -7.83 21.39
N ASN A 24 7.43 -6.81 20.53
CA ASN A 24 8.59 -6.12 19.97
C ASN A 24 9.12 -4.98 20.86
N SER A 25 8.54 -4.79 22.06
CA SER A 25 8.89 -3.76 23.06
C SER A 25 8.59 -2.31 22.66
N ILE A 26 7.77 -2.08 21.62
CA ILE A 26 7.26 -0.78 21.19
C ILE A 26 5.76 -0.89 20.84
N LEU A 27 4.98 0.17 21.00
CA LEU A 27 3.54 0.12 20.71
C LEU A 27 3.18 0.96 19.49
N SER A 28 2.58 0.33 18.49
CA SER A 28 1.93 1.01 17.38
C SER A 28 0.56 1.59 17.78
N LEU A 29 0.02 2.51 16.98
CA LEU A 29 -1.33 3.03 17.18
C LEU A 29 -2.40 1.92 17.14
N ALA A 30 -2.22 0.89 16.31
CA ALA A 30 -3.16 -0.22 16.19
C ALA A 30 -3.18 -1.07 17.48
N GLU A 31 -2.01 -1.34 18.06
CA GLU A 31 -1.88 -2.05 19.33
C GLU A 31 -2.49 -1.25 20.48
N ILE A 32 -2.29 0.07 20.50
CA ILE A 32 -2.91 0.95 21.48
C ILE A 32 -4.43 0.99 21.30
N ASP A 33 -4.95 1.10 20.07
CA ASP A 33 -6.40 1.12 19.81
C ASP A 33 -7.05 -0.20 20.26
N LYS A 34 -6.41 -1.33 19.96
CA LYS A 34 -6.86 -2.68 20.38
C LYS A 34 -6.80 -2.86 21.90
N ALA A 35 -5.68 -2.51 22.55
CA ALA A 35 -5.53 -2.64 23.99
C ALA A 35 -6.47 -1.71 24.77
N VAL A 36 -6.73 -0.50 24.25
CA VAL A 36 -7.74 0.41 24.83
C VAL A 36 -9.14 -0.15 24.65
N LEU A 37 -9.47 -0.76 23.50
CA LEU A 37 -10.74 -1.47 23.29
C LEU A 37 -10.98 -2.57 24.32
N GLU A 38 -9.97 -3.40 24.58
CA GLU A 38 -10.08 -4.56 25.47
C GLU A 38 -10.00 -4.20 26.96
N LEU A 39 -9.05 -3.34 27.34
CA LEU A 39 -8.71 -3.07 28.74
C LEU A 39 -9.38 -1.80 29.28
N TYR A 40 -9.72 -0.85 28.41
CA TYR A 40 -10.32 0.45 28.78
C TYR A 40 -11.53 0.79 27.88
N PRO A 41 -12.58 -0.04 27.84
CA PRO A 41 -13.70 0.10 26.90
C PRO A 41 -14.53 1.40 27.09
N HIS A 42 -14.28 2.17 28.15
CA HIS A 42 -14.86 3.50 28.33
C HIS A 42 -14.22 4.56 27.42
N PHE A 43 -12.95 4.39 27.02
CA PHE A 43 -12.27 5.26 26.05
C PHE A 43 -12.50 4.83 24.60
N SER A 44 -12.82 3.56 24.38
CA SER A 44 -12.89 2.97 23.04
C SER A 44 -13.99 3.54 22.13
N LYS A 45 -15.02 4.16 22.72
CA LYS A 45 -16.06 4.88 21.99
C LYS A 45 -15.58 6.22 21.41
N ASN A 46 -14.46 6.75 21.90
CA ASN A 46 -13.97 8.10 21.60
C ASN A 46 -12.62 8.05 20.86
N LYS A 47 -12.60 7.54 19.62
CA LYS A 47 -11.36 7.47 18.80
C LYS A 47 -10.52 8.76 18.73
N PRO A 48 -11.11 9.98 18.69
CA PRO A 48 -10.32 11.22 18.73
C PRO A 48 -9.46 11.38 20.00
N VAL A 49 -9.91 10.84 21.14
CA VAL A 49 -9.17 10.86 22.41
C VAL A 49 -7.92 9.99 22.32
N ILE A 50 -8.08 8.75 21.84
CA ILE A 50 -6.97 7.79 21.70
C ILE A 50 -5.92 8.36 20.77
N MET A 51 -6.34 8.89 19.62
CA MET A 51 -5.44 9.47 18.63
C MET A 51 -4.70 10.71 19.16
N ARG A 52 -5.39 11.56 19.94
CA ARG A 52 -4.76 12.74 20.55
C ARG A 52 -3.78 12.35 21.66
N ALA A 53 -4.14 11.36 22.47
CA ALA A 53 -3.29 10.84 23.54
C ALA A 53 -2.02 10.21 22.99
N TYR A 54 -2.15 9.37 21.97
CA TYR A 54 -1.03 8.78 21.24
C TYR A 54 -0.09 9.85 20.67
N LYS A 55 -0.62 10.80 19.89
CA LYS A 55 0.19 11.89 19.31
C LYS A 55 0.89 12.78 20.34
N ALA A 56 0.34 12.88 21.55
CA ALA A 56 0.94 13.66 22.63
C ALA A 56 1.99 12.86 23.42
N ALA A 57 1.83 11.53 23.47
CA ALA A 57 2.74 10.63 24.17
C ALA A 57 3.99 10.29 23.35
N ASP A 58 3.88 10.23 22.01
CA ASP A 58 4.99 10.05 21.06
C ASP A 58 5.85 11.32 21.01
N ILE A 59 6.87 11.38 21.87
CA ILE A 59 7.79 12.52 21.99
C ILE A 59 8.91 12.39 20.96
N SER A 60 9.36 11.16 20.68
CA SER A 60 10.38 10.84 19.67
C SER A 60 9.92 11.19 18.25
N LYS A 61 8.60 11.16 17.99
CA LYS A 61 7.94 11.36 16.69
C LYS A 61 8.33 10.33 15.64
N ASP A 62 8.63 9.12 16.09
CA ASP A 62 8.93 7.98 15.21
C ASP A 62 7.69 7.16 14.84
N GLY A 63 6.52 7.48 15.43
CA GLY A 63 5.26 6.79 15.17
C GLY A 63 5.02 5.58 16.08
N TYR A 64 5.81 5.40 17.13
CA TYR A 64 5.64 4.34 18.11
C TYR A 64 5.64 4.91 19.54
N ILE A 65 5.16 4.13 20.51
CA ILE A 65 5.25 4.47 21.93
C ILE A 65 6.19 3.47 22.60
N GLU A 66 7.33 3.95 23.06
CA GLU A 66 8.25 3.15 23.87
C GLU A 66 7.76 3.05 25.33
N LEU A 67 8.30 2.09 26.08
CA LEU A 67 8.01 1.95 27.53
C LEU A 67 8.27 3.26 28.31
N SER A 68 9.26 4.05 27.88
CA SER A 68 9.62 5.34 28.47
C SER A 68 8.56 6.45 28.26
N GLU A 69 7.70 6.27 27.27
CA GLU A 69 6.61 7.19 26.88
C GLU A 69 5.23 6.68 27.31
N PHE A 70 5.11 5.37 27.53
CA PHE A 70 3.85 4.71 27.85
C PHE A 70 3.11 5.28 29.06
N ASN A 71 3.82 5.67 30.12
CA ASN A 71 3.16 6.29 31.27
C ASN A 71 2.43 7.60 30.89
N ARG A 72 2.98 8.37 29.93
CA ARG A 72 2.33 9.58 29.41
C ARG A 72 1.12 9.24 28.56
N LEU A 73 1.17 8.16 27.78
CA LEU A 73 0.03 7.68 27.00
C LEU A 73 -1.18 7.44 27.92
N ILE A 74 -0.98 6.72 29.02
CA ILE A 74 -2.05 6.46 30.00
C ILE A 74 -2.57 7.76 30.60
N GLU A 75 -1.68 8.66 31.06
CA GLU A 75 -2.08 9.98 31.58
C GLU A 75 -2.88 10.80 30.56
N PHE A 76 -2.47 10.78 29.29
CA PHE A 76 -3.13 11.52 28.23
C PHE A 76 -4.47 10.92 27.80
N LEU A 77 -4.66 9.61 27.89
CA LEU A 77 -5.97 8.99 27.65
C LEU A 77 -7.03 9.56 28.59
N TYR A 78 -6.74 9.61 29.90
CA TYR A 78 -7.65 10.22 30.89
C TYR A 78 -7.83 11.72 30.65
N TYR A 79 -6.73 12.45 30.39
CA TYR A 79 -6.79 13.90 30.22
C TYR A 79 -7.61 14.32 28.99
N TYR A 80 -7.38 13.68 27.84
CA TYR A 80 -8.09 14.02 26.61
C TYR A 80 -9.52 13.51 26.62
N ASP A 81 -9.85 12.44 27.35
CA ASP A 81 -11.25 12.04 27.54
C ASP A 81 -12.04 13.12 28.29
N GLU A 82 -11.51 13.66 29.39
CA GLU A 82 -12.15 14.77 30.11
C GLU A 82 -12.38 16.00 29.21
N LEU A 83 -11.41 16.34 28.35
CA LEU A 83 -11.55 17.43 27.38
C LEU A 83 -12.57 17.10 26.30
N PHE A 84 -12.64 15.86 25.84
CA PHE A 84 -13.62 15.43 24.83
C PHE A 84 -15.05 15.50 25.37
N GLN A 85 -15.26 15.17 26.65
CA GLN A 85 -16.56 15.37 27.31
C GLN A 85 -16.96 16.85 27.38
N LEU A 86 -16.00 17.77 27.59
CA LEU A 86 -16.27 19.21 27.55
C LEU A 86 -16.57 19.69 26.13
N PHE A 87 -15.78 19.22 25.15
CA PHE A 87 -16.01 19.49 23.74
C PHE A 87 -17.42 19.06 23.31
N LYS A 88 -17.84 17.85 23.72
CA LYS A 88 -19.19 17.33 23.45
C LYS A 88 -20.34 18.08 24.14
N LYS A 89 -20.08 18.78 25.24
CA LYS A 89 -21.10 19.65 25.85
C LYS A 89 -21.31 20.95 25.07
N LEU A 90 -20.28 21.40 24.35
CA LEU A 90 -20.28 22.61 23.52
C LEU A 90 -20.85 22.34 22.13
N ASP A 91 -20.48 21.21 21.52
CA ASP A 91 -21.01 20.66 20.26
C ASP A 91 -22.48 20.24 20.44
N LYS A 92 -23.44 21.13 20.13
CA LYS A 92 -24.87 20.91 20.39
C LYS A 92 -25.52 20.08 19.31
N ASN A 93 -25.08 20.27 18.06
CA ASN A 93 -25.59 19.53 16.92
C ASN A 93 -24.85 18.18 16.72
N ASN A 94 -23.85 17.87 17.54
CA ASN A 94 -23.02 16.67 17.50
C ASN A 94 -22.25 16.49 16.17
N ASP A 95 -21.94 17.57 15.46
CA ASP A 95 -21.22 17.53 14.18
C ASP A 95 -19.69 17.34 14.35
N ASN A 96 -19.24 17.13 15.60
CA ASN A 96 -17.83 17.00 16.00
C ASN A 96 -16.99 18.26 15.75
N ARG A 97 -17.64 19.41 15.63
CA ARG A 97 -17.02 20.73 15.53
C ARG A 97 -17.78 21.67 16.47
N ILE A 98 -17.17 22.79 16.82
CA ILE A 98 -17.87 23.83 17.57
C ILE A 98 -17.99 25.04 16.65
N SER A 99 -19.20 25.33 16.21
CA SER A 99 -19.49 26.54 15.47
C SER A 99 -19.38 27.79 16.35
N LEU A 100 -19.25 28.97 15.75
CA LEU A 100 -19.26 30.23 16.50
C LEU A 100 -20.54 30.41 17.33
N GLN A 101 -21.68 29.92 16.83
CA GLN A 101 -22.96 30.01 17.54
C GLN A 101 -22.97 29.10 18.78
N GLU A 102 -22.51 27.86 18.64
CA GLU A 102 -22.37 26.92 19.75
C GLU A 102 -21.35 27.37 20.77
N PHE A 103 -20.21 27.91 20.32
CA PHE A 103 -19.21 28.52 21.20
C PHE A 103 -19.80 29.69 21.99
N LYS A 104 -20.58 30.57 21.34
CA LYS A 104 -21.28 31.67 22.02
C LYS A 104 -22.35 31.18 22.99
N GLN A 105 -23.04 30.08 22.71
CA GLN A 105 -24.02 29.51 23.64
C GLN A 105 -23.35 28.80 24.82
N GLY A 106 -22.20 28.17 24.57
CA GLY A 106 -21.43 27.38 25.52
C GLY A 106 -20.29 28.11 26.24
N HIS A 107 -20.07 29.40 25.98
CA HIS A 107 -18.92 30.17 26.49
C HIS A 107 -18.73 30.11 28.02
N LYS A 108 -19.82 29.92 28.77
CA LYS A 108 -19.79 29.74 30.23
C LYS A 108 -19.07 28.47 30.66
N ILE A 109 -19.22 27.38 29.91
CA ILE A 109 -18.55 26.09 30.16
C ILE A 109 -17.03 26.23 29.98
N MET A 110 -16.62 27.22 29.16
CA MET A 110 -15.22 27.57 28.93
C MET A 110 -14.67 28.61 29.92
N GLY A 111 -15.45 29.01 30.92
CA GLY A 111 -15.04 30.01 31.91
C GLY A 111 -14.90 31.42 31.35
N LEU A 112 -15.56 31.72 30.22
CA LEU A 112 -15.49 33.01 29.52
C LEU A 112 -16.72 33.90 29.80
N GLU A 113 -17.28 33.81 31.01
CA GLU A 113 -18.47 34.57 31.40
C GLU A 113 -18.23 36.09 31.39
N GLY A 114 -19.20 36.85 30.89
CA GLY A 114 -19.17 38.32 30.89
C GLY A 114 -18.51 38.97 29.68
N LEU A 115 -18.02 38.19 28.70
CA LEU A 115 -17.48 38.73 27.45
C LEU A 115 -18.59 39.14 26.46
N SER A 116 -18.36 40.21 25.72
CA SER A 116 -19.25 40.64 24.64
C SER A 116 -19.19 39.69 23.43
N ASN A 117 -20.21 39.76 22.56
CA ASN A 117 -20.25 38.95 21.33
C ASN A 117 -19.05 39.17 20.39
N GLN A 118 -18.44 40.36 20.41
CA GLN A 118 -17.24 40.66 19.62
C GLN A 118 -15.99 40.06 20.26
N GLU A 119 -15.88 40.07 21.59
CA GLU A 119 -14.77 39.43 22.32
C GLU A 119 -14.83 37.91 22.25
N LEU A 120 -16.03 37.32 22.32
CA LEU A 120 -16.22 35.89 22.10
C LEU A 120 -15.86 35.47 20.67
N LYS A 121 -16.12 36.33 19.67
CA LYS A 121 -15.67 36.07 18.30
C LYS A 121 -14.15 36.11 18.20
N LYS A 122 -13.48 37.09 18.82
CA LYS A 122 -12.02 37.12 18.88
C LYS A 122 -11.44 35.89 19.58
N ALA A 123 -12.01 35.47 20.71
CA ALA A 123 -11.59 34.26 21.41
C ALA A 123 -11.81 33.00 20.56
N PHE A 124 -12.92 32.93 19.82
CA PHE A 124 -13.17 31.84 18.87
C PHE A 124 -12.12 31.80 17.76
N ASP A 125 -11.82 32.95 17.15
CA ASP A 125 -10.84 33.07 16.07
C ASP A 125 -9.40 32.79 16.55
N GLU A 126 -9.11 33.05 17.83
CA GLU A 126 -7.85 32.65 18.47
C GLU A 126 -7.72 31.13 18.67
N ILE A 127 -8.84 30.42 18.84
CA ILE A 127 -8.87 28.96 19.01
C ILE A 127 -8.87 28.27 17.64
N ASP A 128 -9.61 28.80 16.67
CA ASP A 128 -9.65 28.34 15.27
C ASP A 128 -8.35 28.74 14.54
N VAL A 129 -7.26 28.07 14.89
CA VAL A 129 -5.91 28.30 14.34
C VAL A 129 -5.88 28.02 12.83
N ASN A 130 -6.70 27.07 12.35
CA ASN A 130 -6.78 26.76 10.93
C ASN A 130 -7.68 27.72 10.11
N HIS A 131 -8.38 28.63 10.80
CA HIS A 131 -9.31 29.61 10.23
C HIS A 131 -10.43 28.97 9.37
N GLY A 132 -10.87 27.78 9.76
CA GLY A 132 -11.86 26.98 9.05
C GLY A 132 -13.30 27.39 9.36
N GLY A 133 -13.51 28.32 10.30
CA GLY A 133 -14.81 28.80 10.74
C GLY A 133 -15.44 27.95 11.85
N TYR A 134 -14.73 26.92 12.32
CA TYR A 134 -15.16 25.97 13.35
C TYR A 134 -13.96 25.61 14.23
N ILE A 135 -14.20 25.41 15.52
CA ILE A 135 -13.17 24.87 16.43
C ILE A 135 -13.23 23.35 16.36
N LEU A 136 -12.14 22.72 15.93
CA LEU A 136 -11.98 21.27 15.95
C LEU A 136 -11.47 20.80 17.32
N PHE A 137 -11.63 19.50 17.61
CA PHE A 137 -11.19 18.94 18.90
C PHE A 137 -9.68 19.13 19.16
N ASP A 138 -8.83 18.99 18.14
CA ASP A 138 -7.39 19.25 18.26
C ASP A 138 -7.08 20.70 18.67
N GLU A 139 -7.81 21.67 18.13
CA GLU A 139 -7.68 23.10 18.42
C GLU A 139 -8.19 23.43 19.82
N PHE A 140 -9.31 22.84 20.19
CA PHE A 140 -9.84 22.89 21.53
C PHE A 140 -8.83 22.36 22.57
N CYS A 141 -8.19 21.23 22.30
CA CYS A 141 -7.16 20.67 23.17
C CYS A 141 -5.94 21.58 23.29
N MET A 142 -5.47 22.17 22.19
CA MET A 142 -4.34 23.11 22.22
C MET A 142 -4.67 24.36 23.06
N TYR A 143 -5.88 24.89 22.91
CA TYR A 143 -6.34 26.01 23.73
C TYR A 143 -6.46 25.63 25.20
N ALA A 144 -7.08 24.48 25.50
CA ALA A 144 -7.26 23.99 26.87
C ALA A 144 -5.91 23.79 27.59
N ALA A 145 -4.91 23.23 26.89
CA ALA A 145 -3.56 23.10 27.40
C ALA A 145 -2.89 24.47 27.67
N LYS A 146 -3.03 25.43 26.74
CA LYS A 146 -2.47 26.79 26.86
C LYS A 146 -3.11 27.58 28.02
N LYS A 147 -4.40 27.36 28.29
CA LYS A 147 -5.16 28.02 29.37
C LYS A 147 -5.20 27.25 30.68
N LYS A 148 -4.65 26.03 30.73
CA LYS A 148 -4.67 25.11 31.89
C LYS A 148 -6.10 24.85 32.41
N LEU A 149 -7.05 24.62 31.51
CA LEU A 149 -8.42 24.27 31.89
C LEU A 149 -8.43 22.92 32.63
N ASN A 150 -9.14 22.84 33.76
CA ASN A 150 -9.35 21.60 34.52
C ASN A 150 -10.84 21.18 34.49
N SER A 151 -11.15 19.92 34.83
CA SER A 151 -12.43 19.23 34.63
C SER A 151 -13.69 19.81 35.32
N LYS A 152 -13.63 21.04 35.84
CA LYS A 152 -14.79 21.80 36.35
C LYS A 152 -14.98 23.18 35.72
N GLY A 153 -14.26 23.53 34.65
CA GLY A 153 -14.63 24.66 33.78
C GLY A 153 -14.55 26.07 34.37
N ASN A 154 -13.79 26.33 35.44
CA ASN A 154 -13.57 27.68 35.97
C ASN A 154 -12.10 28.11 35.90
N PRO A 155 -11.79 29.37 35.52
CA PRO A 155 -10.43 29.90 35.64
C PRO A 155 -10.05 30.09 37.11
N PRO A 156 -8.77 29.94 37.49
CA PRO A 156 -8.34 30.22 38.85
C PRO A 156 -8.51 31.72 39.15
N LYS A 157 -9.30 32.06 40.19
CA LYS A 157 -9.36 33.42 40.73
C LYS A 157 -7.99 33.86 41.26
N PRO A 158 -7.62 35.14 41.12
CA PRO A 158 -6.34 35.65 41.59
C PRO A 158 -6.36 35.78 43.12
N SER A 159 -5.60 34.95 43.83
CA SER A 159 -5.30 35.17 45.24
C SER A 159 -3.93 35.82 45.39
N SER A 160 -3.97 37.11 45.72
CA SER A 160 -3.04 37.86 46.57
C SER A 160 -1.75 37.17 47.03
N ARG A 161 -0.61 37.83 46.75
CA ARG A 161 0.63 37.64 47.55
C ARG A 161 0.32 37.75 49.04
N PRO A 162 1.03 36.97 49.86
CA PRO A 162 2.05 37.61 50.70
C PRO A 162 3.46 37.03 50.45
N SER A 163 4.41 37.96 50.35
CA SER A 163 5.78 37.90 50.90
C SER A 163 5.84 37.02 52.16
N SER A 164 6.86 36.24 52.52
CA SER A 164 8.32 36.24 52.35
C SER A 164 8.79 35.10 53.28
N VAL A 165 9.84 34.32 53.05
CA VAL A 165 11.22 34.56 53.54
C VAL A 165 11.97 33.21 53.38
N VAL A 166 13.02 33.24 52.57
CA VAL A 166 14.40 32.71 52.80
C VAL A 166 14.63 31.29 53.35
N GLY A 167 15.49 30.56 52.62
CA GLY A 167 16.25 29.39 53.08
C GLY A 167 16.86 28.61 51.89
N SER A 168 17.69 29.25 51.05
CA SER A 168 19.16 29.11 51.06
C SER A 168 19.74 27.75 50.60
N VAL A 169 20.46 27.84 49.47
CA VAL A 169 21.83 27.29 49.22
C VAL A 169 21.92 25.78 48.87
N LYS A 170 22.67 25.27 47.87
CA LYS A 170 23.85 25.70 47.05
C LYS A 170 23.84 24.87 45.74
N GLY A 171 24.25 25.43 44.60
CA GLY A 171 25.55 25.12 43.93
C GLY A 171 25.42 23.90 42.99
N SER A 172 25.73 23.94 41.70
CA SER A 172 26.96 24.45 41.09
C SER A 172 26.77 24.75 39.60
N ARG A 173 27.33 25.89 39.16
CA ARG A 173 27.77 26.21 37.79
C ARG A 173 29.31 26.07 37.77
N PRO A 174 30.01 25.89 36.64
CA PRO A 174 30.21 26.94 35.62
C PRO A 174 30.31 26.34 34.18
N SER A 175 30.57 27.00 33.04
CA SER A 175 31.21 28.27 32.65
C SER A 175 30.92 28.45 31.14
N SER A 176 30.45 29.61 30.65
CA SER A 176 31.18 30.68 29.90
C SER A 176 31.87 30.22 28.60
N VAL A 177 31.70 30.86 27.45
CA VAL A 177 32.25 32.18 27.02
C VAL A 177 31.40 32.69 25.82
N VAL A 178 30.62 33.78 25.87
CA VAL A 178 30.89 35.24 25.68
C VAL A 178 31.60 35.64 24.38
N GLY A 179 30.93 36.49 23.59
CA GLY A 179 31.53 37.29 22.52
C GLY A 179 30.51 38.09 21.71
N SER A 180 29.94 39.15 22.30
CA SER A 180 29.21 40.21 21.59
C SER A 180 30.13 41.41 21.40
N VAL A 181 30.03 42.15 20.28
CA VAL A 181 30.38 43.58 20.19
C VAL A 181 29.60 44.24 19.02
N THR A 182 28.67 45.14 19.39
CA THR A 182 28.28 46.48 18.85
C THR A 182 28.15 46.72 17.34
N GLY A 183 27.23 47.53 16.81
CA GLY A 183 26.30 48.50 17.39
C GLY A 183 25.74 49.45 16.30
N SER A 184 24.76 50.27 16.71
CA SER A 184 24.36 51.57 16.13
C SER A 184 23.24 51.63 15.07
N ARG A 185 22.13 52.23 15.53
CA ARG A 185 20.99 52.93 14.89
C ARG A 185 21.45 54.00 13.86
N PRO A 186 20.59 54.56 12.97
CA PRO A 186 19.33 55.23 13.35
C PRO A 186 18.13 55.19 12.37
N SER A 187 17.04 55.73 12.93
CA SER A 187 15.74 56.18 12.42
C SER A 187 15.70 56.90 11.06
N SER A 188 14.60 56.72 10.31
CA SER A 188 13.47 57.67 10.25
C SER A 188 12.55 57.36 9.06
N VAL A 189 11.25 57.46 9.32
CA VAL A 189 10.16 57.50 8.32
C VAL A 189 9.72 58.96 8.25
N VAL A 190 9.60 59.55 7.07
CA VAL A 190 8.59 60.59 6.76
C VAL A 190 8.30 60.56 5.26
N GLY A 191 7.02 60.57 4.90
CA GLY A 191 6.56 60.84 3.53
C GLY A 191 5.12 60.43 3.27
N SER A 192 4.17 60.95 4.04
CA SER A 192 2.75 61.00 3.63
C SER A 192 2.56 62.02 2.51
N VAL A 193 1.53 61.85 1.67
CA VAL A 193 0.52 62.88 1.33
C VAL A 193 -0.45 62.32 0.25
N THR A 194 -1.73 62.26 0.64
CA THR A 194 -3.01 62.55 -0.05
C THR A 194 -3.19 62.31 -1.56
N GLY A 195 -4.35 61.89 -2.08
CA GLY A 195 -5.68 61.75 -1.48
C GLY A 195 -6.76 61.49 -2.56
N SER A 196 -8.00 61.32 -2.07
CA SER A 196 -9.32 61.63 -2.68
C SER A 196 -9.71 61.08 -4.07
N VAL A 197 -10.96 60.74 -4.45
CA VAL A 197 -12.35 60.65 -3.90
C VAL A 197 -13.23 60.15 -5.08
N THR A 198 -14.42 59.58 -4.81
CA THR A 198 -15.62 59.34 -5.70
C THR A 198 -15.50 58.31 -6.84
N GLU A 199 -16.50 57.56 -7.32
CA GLU A 199 -17.95 57.40 -7.09
C GLU A 199 -18.47 56.17 -7.88
N SER A 200 -19.55 55.53 -7.39
CA SER A 200 -20.76 55.09 -8.11
C SER A 200 -20.80 54.04 -9.25
N LYS A 201 -21.85 53.19 -9.12
CA LYS A 201 -22.74 52.55 -10.13
C LYS A 201 -22.29 51.24 -10.80
N LYS A 202 -23.00 50.11 -10.56
CA LYS A 202 -24.30 49.62 -11.13
C LYS A 202 -24.21 49.12 -12.58
N SER A 203 -24.46 47.82 -12.77
CA SER A 203 -25.40 47.19 -13.73
C SER A 203 -25.22 45.67 -13.62
N SER A 204 -26.20 44.80 -13.35
CA SER A 204 -27.53 44.53 -13.89
C SER A 204 -27.54 44.01 -15.33
N THR A 205 -27.91 42.74 -15.48
CA THR A 205 -28.69 42.07 -16.56
C THR A 205 -28.69 40.59 -16.15
N GLY A 206 -29.78 39.81 -16.09
CA GLY A 206 -31.11 39.83 -16.69
C GLY A 206 -31.37 38.36 -17.10
N SER A 207 -32.06 37.56 -16.28
CA SER A 207 -33.50 37.21 -16.37
C SER A 207 -33.90 36.31 -17.55
N LYS A 208 -34.49 35.14 -17.21
CA LYS A 208 -35.73 34.51 -17.76
C LYS A 208 -35.75 33.04 -17.34
N SER A 209 -36.53 32.60 -16.33
CA SER A 209 -37.99 32.39 -16.26
C SER A 209 -38.54 31.35 -17.25
N HIS A 210 -39.10 30.25 -16.72
CA HIS A 210 -40.41 29.78 -17.15
C HIS A 210 -41.15 29.06 -16.01
N GLU A 211 -42.31 29.62 -15.67
CA GLU A 211 -43.36 29.10 -14.79
C GLU A 211 -44.20 28.02 -15.50
N THR A 212 -44.89 27.18 -14.71
CA THR A 212 -46.37 27.01 -14.72
C THR A 212 -46.76 26.21 -13.45
N LYS A 213 -47.47 26.78 -12.46
CA LYS A 213 -48.95 26.96 -12.27
C LYS A 213 -49.72 25.62 -12.33
N GLY A 214 -50.68 25.27 -11.46
CA GLY A 214 -51.44 25.85 -10.33
C GLY A 214 -52.03 24.65 -9.52
N SER A 215 -52.92 24.70 -8.53
CA SER A 215 -53.91 25.65 -7.96
C SER A 215 -54.29 25.08 -6.56
N ILE A 216 -54.27 25.85 -5.45
CA ILE A 216 -55.36 26.59 -4.77
C ILE A 216 -56.40 25.76 -3.97
N SER A 217 -56.57 26.18 -2.69
CA SER A 217 -57.70 26.06 -1.72
C SER A 217 -57.93 24.73 -0.98
N GLY A 218 -58.17 24.66 0.34
CA GLY A 218 -58.33 25.63 1.44
C GLY A 218 -58.22 24.93 2.83
N LEU A 219 -57.68 25.59 3.87
CA LEU A 219 -58.34 25.99 5.15
C LEU A 219 -59.37 24.96 5.69
N ASN A 220 -59.34 24.39 6.91
CA ASN A 220 -58.99 24.96 8.22
C ASN A 220 -59.07 23.90 9.36
N VAL A 221 -58.25 24.06 10.42
CA VAL A 221 -58.53 23.79 11.87
C VAL A 221 -58.34 22.35 12.48
N ILE A 222 -57.23 22.15 13.23
CA ILE A 222 -57.05 21.86 14.70
C ILE A 222 -58.12 20.96 15.37
N ASP A 223 -57.91 19.91 16.19
CA ASP A 223 -56.75 19.24 16.84
C ASP A 223 -57.18 17.80 17.28
N ASP A 224 -56.15 16.99 17.56
CA ASP A 224 -56.01 15.94 18.59
C ASP A 224 -56.24 14.42 18.33
N ALA A 225 -55.09 13.73 18.40
CA ALA A 225 -54.77 12.44 19.05
C ALA A 225 -55.51 11.14 18.62
N THR A 226 -54.87 10.32 17.77
CA THR A 226 -54.13 9.09 18.15
C THR A 226 -53.86 8.16 16.94
N SER A 227 -52.66 7.56 16.95
CA SER A 227 -52.21 6.36 16.21
C SER A 227 -51.46 6.54 14.87
N VAL A 228 -50.17 6.13 14.91
CA VAL A 228 -49.29 5.61 13.81
C VAL A 228 -48.81 6.67 12.77
N THR A 229 -47.53 7.03 12.52
CA THR A 229 -46.18 6.39 12.51
C THR A 229 -45.11 7.52 12.40
N SER A 230 -44.09 7.65 13.26
CA SER A 230 -42.69 7.12 13.23
C SER A 230 -41.64 7.82 12.32
N THR A 231 -40.40 7.90 12.86
CA THR A 231 -39.03 8.20 12.30
C THR A 231 -38.53 9.65 12.34
N SER A 232 -37.76 10.12 13.34
CA SER A 232 -36.37 9.82 13.82
C SER A 232 -35.27 10.53 13.00
N GLU A 233 -34.48 11.45 13.58
CA GLU A 233 -33.18 11.15 14.23
C GLU A 233 -32.37 10.10 13.47
N PHE A 234 -31.45 10.53 12.59
CA PHE A 234 -30.44 9.66 12.01
C PHE A 234 -29.13 10.43 11.85
N ALA A 235 -28.07 9.91 12.47
CA ALA A 235 -26.76 9.99 11.84
C ALA A 235 -26.94 9.51 10.40
N ASP A 236 -26.39 10.22 9.42
CA ASP A 236 -26.35 9.76 8.04
C ASP A 236 -25.45 8.51 7.97
N PHE A 237 -25.99 7.38 8.44
CA PHE A 237 -25.52 6.06 8.10
C PHE A 237 -25.74 5.95 6.61
N THR A 238 -24.66 5.68 5.88
CA THR A 238 -24.82 5.32 4.49
C THR A 238 -25.69 4.06 4.42
N ARG A 239 -26.39 3.88 3.31
CA ARG A 239 -27.12 2.64 3.04
C ARG A 239 -26.22 1.41 3.26
N ASP A 240 -24.94 1.54 2.96
CA ASP A 240 -23.93 0.48 3.11
C ASP A 240 -23.67 0.16 4.59
N ASP A 241 -23.58 1.16 5.47
CA ASP A 241 -23.39 0.93 6.91
C ASP A 241 -24.55 0.13 7.54
N ILE A 242 -25.78 0.42 7.12
CA ILE A 242 -26.98 -0.28 7.59
C ILE A 242 -26.94 -1.73 7.09
N ILE A 243 -26.63 -1.94 5.81
CA ILE A 243 -26.52 -3.27 5.22
C ILE A 243 -25.45 -4.09 5.95
N ILE A 244 -24.25 -3.53 6.16
CA ILE A 244 -23.14 -4.21 6.84
C ILE A 244 -23.56 -4.60 8.26
N ARG A 245 -24.20 -3.71 9.01
CA ARG A 245 -24.65 -4.00 10.38
C ARG A 245 -25.72 -5.09 10.42
N SER A 246 -26.67 -5.08 9.48
CA SER A 246 -27.69 -6.12 9.36
C SER A 246 -27.10 -7.47 9.00
N LEU A 247 -26.14 -7.51 8.05
CA LEU A 247 -25.43 -8.73 7.68
C LEU A 247 -24.59 -9.28 8.83
N TYR A 248 -23.90 -8.41 9.57
CA TYR A 248 -23.12 -8.81 10.73
C TYR A 248 -24.00 -9.44 11.81
N LYS A 249 -25.18 -8.85 12.07
CA LYS A 249 -26.14 -9.38 13.04
C LYS A 249 -26.67 -10.75 12.62
N LEU A 250 -27.04 -10.92 11.35
CA LEU A 250 -27.44 -12.21 10.79
C LEU A 250 -26.34 -13.27 10.98
N SER A 251 -25.09 -12.87 10.75
CA SER A 251 -23.90 -13.71 10.94
C SER A 251 -23.74 -14.18 12.40
N GLU A 252 -23.93 -13.29 13.38
CA GLU A 252 -23.92 -13.66 14.80
C GLU A 252 -25.06 -14.62 15.14
N ASP A 253 -26.25 -14.40 14.59
CA ASP A 253 -27.43 -15.20 14.90
C ASP A 253 -27.28 -16.63 14.36
N LEU A 254 -26.70 -16.80 13.16
CA LEU A 254 -26.36 -18.12 12.60
C LEU A 254 -25.22 -18.83 13.38
N THR A 255 -24.24 -18.07 13.87
CA THR A 255 -23.17 -18.65 14.73
C THR A 255 -23.73 -19.09 16.09
N ASN A 256 -24.67 -18.33 16.64
CA ASN A 256 -25.41 -18.73 17.84
C ASN A 256 -26.25 -19.99 17.59
N PHE A 257 -26.82 -20.13 16.39
CA PHE A 257 -27.56 -21.33 16.00
C PHE A 257 -26.64 -22.57 15.99
N LEU A 258 -25.43 -22.46 15.43
CA LEU A 258 -24.42 -23.54 15.49
C LEU A 258 -24.11 -24.00 16.92
N THR A 259 -23.96 -23.06 17.86
CA THR A 259 -23.48 -23.36 19.23
C THR A 259 -24.60 -23.73 20.21
N LYS A 260 -25.84 -23.30 19.97
CA LYS A 260 -26.97 -23.47 20.90
C LYS A 260 -28.02 -24.46 20.42
N SER A 261 -28.03 -24.82 19.13
CA SER A 261 -28.97 -25.82 18.61
C SER A 261 -28.73 -27.17 19.27
N LYS A 262 -29.81 -27.85 19.65
CA LYS A 262 -29.80 -29.26 20.05
C LYS A 262 -30.12 -30.20 18.90
N GLU A 263 -30.51 -29.66 17.75
CA GLU A 263 -30.94 -30.39 16.57
C GLU A 263 -29.84 -30.30 15.51
N PHE A 264 -29.02 -31.33 15.39
CA PHE A 264 -28.00 -31.47 14.35
C PHE A 264 -28.17 -32.81 13.63
N ASP A 265 -27.86 -32.86 12.35
CA ASP A 265 -28.00 -34.06 11.50
C ASP A 265 -26.66 -34.49 10.88
N VAL A 266 -25.59 -33.74 11.17
CA VAL A 266 -24.22 -34.03 10.74
C VAL A 266 -23.25 -33.94 11.91
N LYS A 267 -22.38 -34.94 12.02
CA LYS A 267 -21.21 -35.00 12.91
C LYS A 267 -19.94 -35.04 12.08
N ILE A 268 -18.95 -34.23 12.42
CA ILE A 268 -17.68 -34.13 11.68
C ILE A 268 -16.53 -34.31 12.66
N ILE A 269 -15.74 -35.35 12.45
CA ILE A 269 -14.57 -35.69 13.27
C ILE A 269 -13.34 -35.20 12.53
N ILE A 270 -12.58 -34.30 13.15
CA ILE A 270 -11.42 -33.64 12.56
C ILE A 270 -10.17 -33.97 13.35
N GLY A 271 -9.05 -34.10 12.65
CA GLY A 271 -7.73 -34.27 13.23
C GLY A 271 -7.33 -35.73 13.39
N LYS A 272 -6.12 -35.96 13.91
CA LYS A 272 -5.48 -37.28 13.95
C LYS A 272 -4.89 -37.54 15.33
N GLU A 273 -4.85 -38.82 15.72
CA GLU A 273 -4.21 -39.29 16.95
C GLU A 273 -4.72 -38.57 18.21
N SER A 274 -3.89 -37.78 18.88
CA SER A 274 -4.23 -37.11 20.14
C SER A 274 -4.92 -35.75 19.99
N ASP A 275 -5.00 -35.20 18.76
CA ASP A 275 -5.63 -33.90 18.46
C ASP A 275 -6.88 -34.12 17.59
N VAL A 276 -7.85 -34.84 18.14
CA VAL A 276 -9.13 -35.14 17.48
C VAL A 276 -10.25 -34.39 18.17
N GLU A 277 -11.06 -33.67 17.40
CA GLU A 277 -12.28 -33.02 17.90
C GLU A 277 -13.50 -33.38 17.05
N GLU A 278 -14.64 -33.41 17.71
CA GLU A 278 -15.95 -33.64 17.11
C GLU A 278 -16.73 -32.32 16.97
N PHE A 279 -17.26 -32.08 15.78
CA PHE A 279 -18.08 -30.92 15.45
C PHE A 279 -19.49 -31.36 15.05
N GLN A 280 -20.50 -30.66 15.56
CA GLN A 280 -21.90 -30.87 15.22
C GLN A 280 -22.37 -29.78 14.27
N ALA A 281 -23.12 -30.15 13.23
CA ALA A 281 -23.53 -29.23 12.17
C ALA A 281 -24.84 -29.67 11.48
N HIS A 282 -25.36 -28.78 10.63
CA HIS A 282 -26.60 -28.92 9.88
C HIS A 282 -26.29 -29.09 8.39
N SER A 283 -26.79 -30.17 7.80
CA SER A 283 -26.56 -30.56 6.40
C SER A 283 -26.92 -29.42 5.44
N SER A 284 -28.08 -28.78 5.61
CA SER A 284 -28.59 -27.72 4.75
C SER A 284 -27.65 -26.53 4.61
N ILE A 285 -27.03 -26.09 5.72
CA ILE A 285 -26.08 -24.98 5.73
C ILE A 285 -24.76 -25.39 5.09
N LEU A 286 -24.26 -26.59 5.42
CA LEU A 286 -23.04 -27.12 4.82
C LEU A 286 -23.16 -27.26 3.30
N GLN A 287 -24.26 -27.83 2.80
CA GLN A 287 -24.53 -27.98 1.36
C GLN A 287 -24.65 -26.63 0.64
N ALA A 288 -25.26 -25.63 1.28
CA ALA A 288 -25.41 -24.32 0.67
C ALA A 288 -24.08 -23.53 0.56
N ARG A 289 -23.09 -23.85 1.41
CA ARG A 289 -21.89 -23.01 1.60
C ARG A 289 -20.58 -23.68 1.22
N SER A 290 -20.60 -24.99 0.96
CA SER A 290 -19.42 -25.78 0.57
C SER A 290 -19.79 -26.74 -0.56
N ALA A 291 -19.06 -26.63 -1.68
CA ALA A 291 -19.24 -27.55 -2.80
C ALA A 291 -18.94 -29.01 -2.41
N TYR A 292 -17.94 -29.20 -1.54
CA TYR A 292 -17.59 -30.52 -1.00
C TYR A 292 -18.76 -31.14 -0.24
N PHE A 293 -19.31 -30.43 0.76
CA PHE A 293 -20.41 -30.96 1.55
C PHE A 293 -21.70 -31.09 0.73
N ASN A 294 -21.93 -30.21 -0.24
CA ASN A 294 -23.05 -30.35 -1.18
C ASN A 294 -22.99 -31.68 -1.93
N ALA A 295 -21.84 -31.99 -2.54
CA ALA A 295 -21.65 -33.23 -3.29
C ALA A 295 -21.72 -34.47 -2.37
N ALA A 296 -21.11 -34.39 -1.18
CA ALA A 296 -21.05 -35.50 -0.23
C ALA A 296 -22.43 -35.86 0.35
N LEU A 297 -23.26 -34.85 0.68
CA LEU A 297 -24.58 -35.06 1.28
C LEU A 297 -25.68 -35.33 0.24
N SER A 298 -25.54 -34.84 -1.00
CA SER A 298 -26.55 -35.05 -2.06
C SER A 298 -26.66 -36.52 -2.51
N LYS A 299 -25.55 -37.28 -2.49
CA LYS A 299 -25.56 -38.74 -2.81
C LYS A 299 -26.47 -39.55 -1.88
N LYS A 300 -26.72 -39.10 -0.65
CA LYS A 300 -27.60 -39.80 0.32
C LYS A 300 -29.08 -39.74 -0.09
N SER A 301 -29.47 -38.74 -0.90
CA SER A 301 -30.85 -38.57 -1.36
C SER A 301 -31.21 -39.41 -2.59
N GLU A 302 -30.22 -39.79 -3.42
CA GLU A 302 -30.42 -40.59 -4.63
C GLU A 302 -30.49 -42.09 -4.34
N ASN A 303 -29.81 -42.59 -3.30
CA ASN A 303 -29.97 -43.99 -2.88
C ASN A 303 -31.39 -44.35 -2.38
N ASN A 304 -32.28 -43.35 -2.22
CA ASN A 304 -33.69 -43.53 -1.87
C ASN A 304 -34.67 -43.27 -3.04
N LYS A 305 -34.18 -43.05 -4.26
CA LYS A 305 -35.05 -42.88 -5.46
C LYS A 305 -34.56 -43.81 -6.58
N THR A 306 -35.47 -44.69 -7.00
CA THR A 306 -35.31 -45.57 -8.15
C THR A 306 -34.95 -44.79 -9.42
N GLU A 307 -34.04 -45.41 -10.18
CA GLU A 307 -33.66 -45.23 -11.59
C GLU A 307 -34.41 -44.15 -12.39
N GLU A 308 -33.67 -43.14 -12.88
CA GLU A 308 -33.67 -42.77 -14.30
C GLU A 308 -32.48 -41.84 -14.65
N ASP A 309 -32.01 -42.00 -15.88
CA ASP A 309 -30.71 -41.61 -16.46
C ASP A 309 -30.23 -40.15 -16.31
N ASN A 310 -28.91 -39.97 -16.08
CA ASN A 310 -28.17 -38.90 -16.74
C ASN A 310 -26.65 -39.13 -16.81
N SER A 311 -26.16 -39.43 -18.02
CA SER A 311 -24.77 -39.83 -18.33
C SER A 311 -23.73 -38.69 -18.21
N THR A 312 -24.14 -37.43 -18.08
CA THR A 312 -23.22 -36.29 -17.91
C THR A 312 -22.71 -36.14 -16.47
N VAL A 313 -23.45 -36.68 -15.50
CA VAL A 313 -23.10 -36.68 -14.07
C VAL A 313 -21.94 -37.64 -13.79
N SER A 314 -21.78 -38.71 -14.58
CA SER A 314 -20.77 -39.75 -14.36
C SER A 314 -19.32 -39.26 -14.43
N TYR A 315 -19.00 -38.30 -15.31
CA TYR A 315 -17.63 -37.82 -15.51
C TYR A 315 -17.15 -36.83 -14.43
N PHE A 316 -18.04 -36.00 -13.89
CA PHE A 316 -17.74 -35.14 -12.74
C PHE A 316 -17.60 -35.97 -11.45
N TYR A 317 -18.37 -37.04 -11.32
CA TYR A 317 -18.39 -37.89 -10.13
C TYR A 317 -17.25 -38.90 -10.07
N SER A 318 -16.64 -39.28 -11.21
CA SER A 318 -15.45 -40.16 -11.23
C SER A 318 -14.18 -39.45 -10.77
N ALA A 319 -14.06 -38.13 -10.97
CA ALA A 319 -12.92 -37.35 -10.48
C ALA A 319 -13.01 -37.13 -8.96
N LEU A 320 -14.22 -36.89 -8.43
CA LEU A 320 -14.47 -36.74 -6.99
C LEU A 320 -14.43 -38.07 -6.22
N SER A 321 -14.68 -39.22 -6.87
CA SER A 321 -14.64 -40.52 -6.19
C SER A 321 -13.24 -40.91 -5.71
N SER A 322 -12.18 -40.39 -6.34
CA SER A 322 -10.80 -40.60 -5.87
C SER A 322 -10.47 -39.81 -4.59
N PHE A 323 -11.30 -38.83 -4.22
CA PHE A 323 -11.11 -37.91 -3.09
C PHE A 323 -12.00 -38.25 -1.88
N MET A 324 -13.03 -39.07 -2.09
CA MET A 324 -14.05 -39.41 -1.09
C MET A 324 -13.72 -40.73 -0.40
N SER A 325 -13.01 -40.68 0.72
CA SER A 325 -13.02 -41.80 1.68
C SER A 325 -14.30 -41.73 2.50
N TYR A 326 -15.22 -42.66 2.19
CA TYR A 326 -16.30 -43.21 3.01
C TYR A 326 -16.98 -42.30 4.05
N SER A 327 -18.28 -42.04 3.86
CA SER A 327 -19.17 -41.71 4.97
C SER A 327 -19.29 -42.95 5.86
N ASP A 328 -18.49 -43.00 6.93
CA ASP A 328 -18.51 -44.11 7.87
C ASP A 328 -19.74 -44.00 8.77
N SER A 329 -20.72 -44.86 8.49
CA SER A 329 -21.85 -45.22 9.36
C SER A 329 -22.90 -44.14 9.67
N VAL A 330 -24.13 -44.63 9.88
CA VAL A 330 -25.27 -43.89 10.40
C VAL A 330 -25.46 -44.39 11.84
N ASP A 331 -25.39 -43.50 12.83
CA ASP A 331 -25.74 -43.84 14.22
C ASP A 331 -27.24 -44.15 14.33
N GLU A 332 -27.67 -44.83 15.41
CA GLU A 332 -29.07 -45.23 15.68
C GLU A 332 -30.10 -44.06 15.62
N GLU A 333 -29.62 -42.81 15.57
CA GLU A 333 -30.40 -41.56 15.49
C GLU A 333 -30.44 -40.88 14.10
N ASN A 334 -30.00 -41.55 13.02
CA ASN A 334 -30.04 -41.04 11.63
C ASN A 334 -29.05 -39.88 11.32
N ILE A 335 -28.04 -39.68 12.17
CA ILE A 335 -26.97 -38.66 12.03
C ILE A 335 -25.92 -39.11 11.00
N THR A 336 -25.44 -38.19 10.16
CA THR A 336 -24.39 -38.46 9.16
C THR A 336 -23.01 -38.12 9.72
N ILE A 337 -22.04 -39.04 9.64
CA ILE A 337 -20.69 -38.83 10.17
C ILE A 337 -19.68 -38.60 9.03
N PHE A 338 -18.86 -37.56 9.16
CA PHE A 338 -17.69 -37.29 8.31
C PHE A 338 -16.39 -37.37 9.14
N LYS A 339 -15.31 -37.84 8.53
CA LYS A 339 -13.98 -37.87 9.14
C LYS A 339 -12.96 -37.19 8.22
N LYS A 340 -12.13 -36.29 8.76
CA LYS A 340 -11.03 -35.63 8.06
C LYS A 340 -9.82 -35.49 8.97
N GLU A 341 -8.85 -36.39 8.80
CA GLU A 341 -7.66 -36.45 9.63
C GLU A 341 -6.56 -35.45 9.23
N ASN A 342 -6.62 -34.94 8.01
CA ASN A 342 -5.62 -34.04 7.43
C ASN A 342 -5.83 -32.55 7.78
N ILE A 343 -6.91 -32.21 8.48
CA ILE A 343 -7.23 -30.84 8.88
C ILE A 343 -7.07 -30.73 10.39
N SER A 344 -6.45 -29.65 10.88
CA SER A 344 -6.38 -29.37 12.32
C SER A 344 -7.76 -28.93 12.85
N PRO A 345 -8.17 -29.37 14.05
CA PRO A 345 -9.40 -28.90 14.70
C PRO A 345 -9.50 -27.37 14.81
N LYS A 346 -8.38 -26.68 15.08
CA LYS A 346 -8.32 -25.22 15.15
C LYS A 346 -8.71 -24.57 13.82
N ILE A 347 -8.17 -25.08 12.70
CA ILE A 347 -8.44 -24.59 11.35
C ILE A 347 -9.87 -24.89 10.95
N PHE A 348 -10.34 -26.11 11.19
CA PHE A 348 -11.72 -26.48 10.84
C PHE A 348 -12.75 -25.67 11.61
N ARG A 349 -12.49 -25.32 12.88
CA ARG A 349 -13.37 -24.44 13.66
C ARG A 349 -13.57 -23.08 12.99
N ILE A 350 -12.50 -22.47 12.50
CA ILE A 350 -12.56 -21.19 11.76
C ILE A 350 -13.38 -21.34 10.48
N VAL A 351 -13.17 -22.44 9.74
CA VAL A 351 -13.96 -22.73 8.54
C VAL A 351 -15.43 -22.91 8.86
N LEU A 352 -15.77 -23.63 9.93
CA LEU A 352 -17.14 -23.85 10.35
C LEU A 352 -17.79 -22.52 10.81
N ASP A 353 -17.06 -21.69 11.56
CA ASP A 353 -17.49 -20.35 11.93
C ASP A 353 -17.73 -19.46 10.70
N TYR A 354 -16.95 -19.61 9.62
CA TYR A 354 -17.21 -18.92 8.36
C TYR A 354 -18.44 -19.45 7.63
N ILE A 355 -18.64 -20.78 7.61
CA ILE A 355 -19.78 -21.40 6.94
C ILE A 355 -21.10 -20.87 7.52
N TYR A 356 -21.18 -20.73 8.84
CA TYR A 356 -22.36 -20.20 9.53
C TYR A 356 -22.37 -18.68 9.62
N GLY A 357 -21.27 -18.11 10.08
CA GLY A 357 -21.17 -16.71 10.48
C GLY A 357 -20.44 -15.81 9.50
N GLY A 358 -19.90 -16.31 8.38
CA GLY A 358 -19.16 -15.49 7.40
C GLY A 358 -18.04 -14.65 8.05
N ALA A 359 -18.34 -13.40 8.39
CA ALA A 359 -17.45 -12.46 9.06
C ALA A 359 -16.82 -12.99 10.36
N VAL A 360 -17.52 -13.83 11.13
CA VAL A 360 -16.99 -14.39 12.38
C VAL A 360 -15.75 -15.26 12.14
N GLY A 361 -15.76 -16.07 11.07
CA GLY A 361 -14.59 -16.88 10.69
C GLY A 361 -13.40 -16.00 10.29
N ILE A 362 -13.63 -14.89 9.58
CA ILE A 362 -12.58 -13.94 9.20
C ILE A 362 -11.92 -13.32 10.44
N ILE A 363 -12.70 -12.93 11.45
CA ILE A 363 -12.15 -12.29 12.66
C ILE A 363 -11.18 -13.22 13.41
N LYS A 364 -11.46 -14.53 13.39
CA LYS A 364 -10.64 -15.54 14.09
C LYS A 364 -9.31 -15.85 13.40
N THR A 365 -9.06 -15.36 12.19
CA THR A 365 -7.79 -15.61 11.49
C THR A 365 -6.62 -14.78 12.03
N ASN A 366 -6.89 -13.73 12.81
CA ASN A 366 -5.86 -12.84 13.37
C ASN A 366 -4.90 -13.52 14.36
N GLU A 367 -5.27 -14.70 14.86
CA GLU A 367 -4.48 -15.49 15.82
C GLU A 367 -3.69 -16.62 15.13
N LEU A 368 -3.72 -16.70 13.80
CA LEU A 368 -3.01 -17.72 13.03
C LEU A 368 -1.57 -17.28 12.74
N SER A 369 -0.64 -18.19 12.94
CA SER A 369 0.70 -18.09 12.36
C SER A 369 0.63 -18.20 10.82
N SER A 370 1.65 -17.73 10.11
CA SER A 370 1.65 -17.80 8.63
C SER A 370 1.44 -19.21 8.09
N PRO A 371 2.09 -20.29 8.62
CA PRO A 371 1.83 -21.66 8.18
C PRO A 371 0.39 -22.10 8.42
N GLU A 372 -0.17 -21.83 9.60
CA GLU A 372 -1.57 -22.14 9.91
C GLU A 372 -2.54 -21.39 8.99
N PHE A 373 -2.20 -20.16 8.59
CA PHE A 373 -3.00 -19.39 7.64
C PHE A 373 -2.96 -20.02 6.23
N LEU A 374 -1.80 -20.54 5.81
CA LEU A 374 -1.68 -21.31 4.57
C LEU A 374 -2.50 -22.61 4.65
N ASP A 375 -2.48 -23.32 5.78
CA ASP A 375 -3.31 -24.51 6.02
C ASP A 375 -4.82 -24.16 5.94
N LEU A 376 -5.22 -22.98 6.42
CA LEU A 376 -6.59 -22.49 6.28
C LEU A 376 -6.97 -22.25 4.81
N LEU A 377 -6.10 -21.61 4.03
CA LEU A 377 -6.33 -21.39 2.60
C LEU A 377 -6.45 -22.73 1.85
N GLU A 378 -5.57 -23.69 2.15
CA GLU A 378 -5.62 -25.05 1.61
C GLU A 378 -6.91 -25.78 1.99
N THR A 379 -7.32 -25.68 3.25
CA THR A 379 -8.59 -26.27 3.73
C THR A 379 -9.80 -25.66 3.01
N CYS A 380 -9.79 -24.36 2.72
CA CYS A 380 -10.87 -23.71 1.97
C CYS A 380 -10.97 -24.22 0.54
N GLU A 381 -9.82 -24.47 -0.11
CA GLU A 381 -9.79 -25.09 -1.44
C GLU A 381 -10.32 -26.52 -1.38
N GLU A 382 -9.82 -27.34 -0.44
CA GLU A 382 -10.23 -28.74 -0.26
C GLU A 382 -11.75 -28.88 -0.03
N LEU A 383 -12.31 -28.00 0.80
CA LEU A 383 -13.75 -28.00 1.11
C LEU A 383 -14.59 -27.22 0.08
N GLY A 384 -13.97 -26.67 -0.97
CA GLY A 384 -14.67 -25.94 -2.03
C GLY A 384 -15.42 -24.70 -1.52
N ILE A 385 -14.77 -23.90 -0.66
CA ILE A 385 -15.29 -22.66 -0.06
C ILE A 385 -14.57 -21.45 -0.68
N GLN A 386 -14.74 -21.29 -1.99
CA GLN A 386 -14.00 -20.30 -2.79
C GLN A 386 -14.16 -18.87 -2.27
N GLY A 387 -15.37 -18.46 -1.89
CA GLY A 387 -15.63 -17.11 -1.37
C GLY A 387 -14.90 -16.80 -0.06
N PHE A 388 -14.52 -17.81 0.74
CA PHE A 388 -13.67 -17.57 1.91
C PHE A 388 -12.21 -17.38 1.49
N SER A 389 -11.70 -18.28 0.64
CA SER A 389 -10.33 -18.23 0.13
C SER A 389 -10.03 -16.89 -0.54
N GLU A 390 -10.94 -16.37 -1.36
CA GLU A 390 -10.80 -15.06 -2.03
C GLU A 390 -10.68 -13.90 -1.04
N CYS A 391 -11.47 -13.91 0.06
CA CYS A 391 -11.37 -12.89 1.10
C CYS A 391 -10.08 -13.01 1.94
N LEU A 392 -9.56 -14.22 2.10
CA LEU A 392 -8.39 -14.49 2.95
C LEU A 392 -7.06 -14.12 2.29
N GLN A 393 -6.95 -14.21 0.96
CA GLN A 393 -5.70 -13.92 0.25
C GLN A 393 -5.18 -12.49 0.52
N PRO A 394 -5.98 -11.41 0.40
CA PRO A 394 -5.52 -10.05 0.72
C PRO A 394 -5.13 -9.90 2.20
N ILE A 395 -5.89 -10.50 3.11
CA ILE A 395 -5.64 -10.45 4.56
C ILE A 395 -4.29 -11.09 4.89
N PHE A 396 -3.99 -12.23 4.27
CA PHE A 396 -2.69 -12.88 4.41
C PHE A 396 -1.56 -11.96 3.94
N LEU A 397 -1.72 -11.37 2.75
CA LEU A 397 -0.71 -10.50 2.15
C LEU A 397 -0.45 -9.24 2.99
N GLU A 398 -1.47 -8.66 3.63
CA GLU A 398 -1.36 -7.46 4.47
C GLU A 398 -0.77 -7.75 5.85
N ASN A 399 -1.13 -8.87 6.48
CA ASN A 399 -0.77 -9.13 7.88
C ASN A 399 0.54 -9.93 8.03
N HIS A 400 1.00 -10.63 6.99
CA HIS A 400 2.15 -11.55 7.08
C HIS A 400 3.39 -11.07 6.30
N HIS A 401 3.53 -9.77 6.04
CA HIS A 401 4.62 -9.19 5.24
C HIS A 401 6.04 -9.68 5.62
N GLY A 402 6.36 -9.76 6.92
CA GLY A 402 7.69 -10.20 7.37
C GLY A 402 8.01 -11.63 6.96
N TRP A 403 7.06 -12.55 7.19
CA TRP A 403 7.21 -13.95 6.77
C TRP A 403 7.28 -14.09 5.25
N ILE A 404 6.46 -13.33 4.52
CA ILE A 404 6.43 -13.34 3.05
C ILE A 404 7.78 -12.92 2.45
N GLN A 405 8.43 -11.90 3.01
CA GLN A 405 9.74 -11.44 2.55
C GLN A 405 10.81 -12.54 2.66
N GLU A 406 10.78 -13.31 3.76
CA GLU A 406 11.74 -14.41 3.98
C GLU A 406 11.38 -15.68 3.20
N ASN A 407 10.12 -15.87 2.82
CA ASN A 407 9.59 -17.12 2.25
C ASN A 407 8.96 -16.94 0.86
N LEU A 408 9.35 -15.90 0.12
CA LEU A 408 8.69 -15.49 -1.13
C LEU A 408 8.64 -16.61 -2.18
N ILE A 409 9.74 -17.33 -2.36
CA ILE A 409 9.84 -18.47 -3.30
C ILE A 409 8.97 -19.64 -2.82
N THR A 410 8.94 -19.91 -1.52
CA THR A 410 8.12 -20.98 -0.94
C THR A 410 6.64 -20.67 -1.09
N LEU A 411 6.25 -19.42 -0.83
CA LEU A 411 4.87 -18.95 -1.00
C LEU A 411 4.43 -19.00 -2.46
N GLU A 412 5.29 -18.58 -3.38
CA GLU A 412 5.02 -18.67 -4.80
C GLU A 412 4.75 -20.13 -5.19
N LYS A 413 5.62 -21.08 -4.78
CA LYS A 413 5.45 -22.52 -5.04
C LYS A 413 4.16 -23.08 -4.45
N PHE A 414 3.78 -22.61 -3.26
CA PHE A 414 2.53 -22.99 -2.62
C PHE A 414 1.32 -22.50 -3.44
N SER A 415 1.41 -21.27 -3.96
CA SER A 415 0.33 -20.65 -4.72
C SER A 415 0.23 -21.18 -6.17
N SER A 416 1.33 -21.47 -6.84
CA SER A 416 1.38 -21.88 -8.26
C SER A 416 0.81 -23.28 -8.53
N LYS A 417 0.68 -24.10 -7.48
CA LYS A 417 -0.01 -25.40 -7.54
C LYS A 417 -1.53 -25.27 -7.60
N ARG A 418 -2.09 -24.08 -7.35
CA ARG A 418 -3.53 -23.86 -7.12
C ARG A 418 -4.05 -22.73 -7.97
N GLU A 419 -5.03 -23.02 -8.82
CA GLU A 419 -5.60 -22.02 -9.75
C GLU A 419 -6.36 -20.90 -9.01
N ALA A 420 -6.89 -21.18 -7.82
CA ALA A 420 -7.65 -20.21 -7.04
C ALA A 420 -6.80 -19.08 -6.44
N PHE A 421 -5.47 -19.23 -6.34
CA PHE A 421 -4.62 -18.32 -5.55
C PHE A 421 -3.96 -17.21 -6.38
N HIS A 422 -4.73 -16.60 -7.28
CA HIS A 422 -4.26 -15.61 -8.25
C HIS A 422 -3.74 -14.32 -7.59
N GLU A 423 -4.31 -13.86 -6.48
CA GLU A 423 -3.84 -12.66 -5.78
C GLU A 423 -2.45 -12.87 -5.16
N ILE A 424 -2.25 -14.02 -4.50
CA ILE A 424 -0.94 -14.39 -3.95
C ILE A 424 0.08 -14.58 -5.06
N GLN A 425 -0.26 -15.34 -6.12
CA GLN A 425 0.63 -15.55 -7.27
C GLN A 425 1.07 -14.21 -7.87
N ARG A 426 0.12 -13.30 -8.11
CA ARG A 426 0.40 -11.97 -8.66
C ARG A 426 1.31 -11.16 -7.75
N TYR A 427 1.01 -11.12 -6.45
CA TYR A 427 1.84 -10.41 -5.48
C TYR A 427 3.27 -10.98 -5.44
N CYS A 428 3.42 -12.30 -5.37
CA CYS A 428 4.72 -12.96 -5.38
C CYS A 428 5.52 -12.60 -6.63
N LEU A 429 4.90 -12.71 -7.82
CA LEU A 429 5.55 -12.36 -9.08
C LEU A 429 5.93 -10.88 -9.14
N ASP A 430 5.07 -9.97 -8.65
CA ASP A 430 5.37 -8.55 -8.56
C ASP A 430 6.60 -8.31 -7.66
N GLN A 431 6.68 -8.96 -6.49
CA GLN A 431 7.85 -8.82 -5.60
C GLN A 431 9.13 -9.40 -6.23
N LEU A 432 9.04 -10.58 -6.86
CA LEU A 432 10.19 -11.23 -7.50
C LEU A 432 10.74 -10.40 -8.66
N CYS A 433 9.87 -9.77 -9.47
CA CYS A 433 10.31 -8.91 -10.57
C CYS A 433 10.91 -7.58 -10.08
N GLN A 434 10.48 -7.11 -8.90
CA GLN A 434 11.03 -5.93 -8.27
C GLN A 434 12.42 -6.16 -7.64
N ASP A 435 12.72 -7.39 -7.24
CA ASP A 435 14.05 -7.81 -6.78
C ASP A 435 14.48 -9.16 -7.39
N PRO A 436 14.87 -9.17 -8.68
CA PRO A 436 15.26 -10.39 -9.40
C PRO A 436 16.40 -11.16 -8.72
N ASP A 437 17.25 -10.46 -7.97
CA ASP A 437 18.36 -11.06 -7.24
C ASP A 437 17.92 -12.13 -6.24
N THR A 438 16.70 -12.04 -5.71
CA THR A 438 16.11 -13.08 -4.84
C THR A 438 16.08 -14.45 -5.54
N ILE A 439 15.77 -14.49 -6.85
CA ILE A 439 15.83 -15.73 -7.66
C ILE A 439 17.27 -15.99 -8.14
N LEU A 440 17.90 -14.97 -8.74
CA LEU A 440 19.15 -15.15 -9.46
C LEU A 440 20.31 -15.57 -8.55
N LYS A 441 20.26 -15.17 -7.27
CA LYS A 441 21.26 -15.50 -6.25
C LYS A 441 20.82 -16.65 -5.33
N SER A 442 19.74 -17.36 -5.67
CA SER A 442 19.28 -18.52 -4.90
C SER A 442 20.40 -19.56 -4.73
N GLU A 443 20.56 -20.04 -3.50
CA GLU A 443 21.51 -21.11 -3.15
C GLU A 443 21.10 -22.44 -3.80
N ASP A 444 19.80 -22.66 -3.96
CA ASP A 444 19.23 -23.84 -4.62
C ASP A 444 18.31 -23.45 -5.79
N PRO A 445 18.89 -23.15 -6.97
CA PRO A 445 18.12 -22.89 -8.18
C PRO A 445 17.21 -24.05 -8.55
N GLY A 446 17.67 -25.30 -8.36
CA GLY A 446 16.96 -26.50 -8.80
C GLY A 446 15.60 -26.67 -8.17
N SER A 447 15.42 -26.13 -6.96
CA SER A 447 14.13 -26.14 -6.26
C SER A 447 13.04 -25.30 -6.93
N ILE A 448 13.38 -24.33 -7.78
CA ILE A 448 12.43 -23.37 -8.36
C ILE A 448 11.66 -24.05 -9.48
N ASP A 449 10.33 -24.05 -9.39
CA ASP A 449 9.47 -24.71 -10.37
C ASP A 449 9.53 -23.95 -11.72
N LYS A 450 9.51 -24.73 -12.81
CA LYS A 450 9.61 -24.21 -14.17
C LYS A 450 8.50 -23.22 -14.51
N LYS A 451 7.27 -23.42 -14.02
CA LYS A 451 6.14 -22.51 -14.21
C LYS A 451 6.39 -21.13 -13.62
N VAL A 452 7.11 -21.09 -12.50
CA VAL A 452 7.53 -19.85 -11.83
C VAL A 452 8.51 -19.12 -12.71
N LEU A 453 9.51 -19.83 -13.23
CA LEU A 453 10.49 -19.25 -14.15
C LEU A 453 9.85 -18.77 -15.44
N LEU A 454 8.92 -19.53 -16.00
CA LEU A 454 8.14 -19.10 -17.16
C LEU A 454 7.39 -17.81 -16.85
N SER A 455 6.67 -17.74 -15.72
CA SER A 455 5.90 -16.55 -15.33
C SER A 455 6.79 -15.34 -15.06
N PHE A 456 7.88 -15.55 -14.31
CA PHE A 456 8.89 -14.55 -13.97
C PHE A 456 9.62 -14.02 -15.22
N LEU A 457 10.18 -14.92 -16.05
CA LEU A 457 10.86 -14.54 -17.28
C LEU A 457 9.89 -14.02 -18.33
N SER A 458 8.58 -14.25 -18.21
CA SER A 458 7.51 -13.69 -19.05
C SER A 458 7.02 -12.31 -18.58
N ARG A 459 7.47 -11.82 -17.43
CA ARG A 459 7.03 -10.52 -16.90
C ARG A 459 7.64 -9.33 -17.60
N ASP A 460 6.78 -8.40 -17.96
CA ASP A 460 7.19 -7.23 -18.71
C ASP A 460 8.13 -6.33 -17.90
N ASP A 461 7.72 -5.95 -16.70
CA ASP A 461 8.50 -5.10 -15.81
C ASP A 461 9.72 -5.78 -15.15
N LEU A 462 10.16 -6.94 -15.65
CA LEU A 462 11.37 -7.61 -15.17
C LEU A 462 12.61 -6.78 -15.51
N ILE A 463 13.25 -6.22 -14.48
CA ILE A 463 14.44 -5.38 -14.60
C ILE A 463 15.67 -6.17 -14.14
N ALA A 464 16.18 -7.04 -15.00
CA ALA A 464 17.40 -7.81 -14.79
C ALA A 464 18.32 -7.71 -16.02
N ASN A 465 19.64 -7.88 -15.84
CA ASN A 465 20.52 -7.99 -16.99
C ASN A 465 20.26 -9.34 -17.68
N GLU A 466 20.10 -9.33 -19.00
CA GLU A 466 19.80 -10.56 -19.78
C GLU A 466 20.88 -11.62 -19.66
N ILE A 467 22.13 -11.22 -19.46
CA ILE A 467 23.23 -12.17 -19.24
C ILE A 467 23.08 -12.91 -17.90
N ASP A 468 22.59 -12.24 -16.86
CA ASP A 468 22.39 -12.84 -15.55
C ASP A 468 21.21 -13.83 -15.59
N LEU A 469 20.14 -13.47 -16.33
CA LEU A 469 19.01 -14.36 -16.61
C LEU A 469 19.46 -15.60 -17.38
N TRP A 470 20.25 -15.43 -18.45
CA TRP A 470 20.82 -16.54 -19.23
C TRP A 470 21.63 -17.49 -18.34
N ASN A 471 22.58 -16.95 -17.56
CA ASN A 471 23.41 -17.75 -16.67
C ASN A 471 22.59 -18.52 -15.64
N PHE A 472 21.57 -17.88 -15.09
CA PHE A 472 20.66 -18.52 -14.15
C PHE A 472 19.87 -19.66 -14.80
N ILE A 473 19.30 -19.47 -15.99
CA ILE A 473 18.56 -20.52 -16.70
C ILE A 473 19.45 -21.73 -16.98
N ILE A 474 20.70 -21.50 -17.40
CA ILE A 474 21.66 -22.59 -17.63
C ILE A 474 21.98 -23.31 -16.31
N LYS A 475 22.27 -22.57 -15.24
CA LYS A 475 22.52 -23.16 -13.91
C LYS A 475 21.33 -23.99 -13.44
N TRP A 476 20.12 -23.45 -13.55
CA TRP A 476 18.86 -24.13 -13.22
C TRP A 476 18.66 -25.39 -14.07
N GLY A 477 18.86 -25.31 -15.38
CA GLY A 477 18.67 -26.42 -16.31
C GLY A 477 19.61 -27.60 -16.05
N ILE A 478 20.85 -27.32 -15.62
CA ILE A 478 21.82 -28.33 -15.21
C ILE A 478 21.38 -29.01 -13.91
N THR A 479 20.83 -28.26 -12.95
CA THR A 479 20.37 -28.84 -11.67
C THR A 479 19.18 -29.78 -11.80
N GLN A 480 18.41 -29.70 -12.90
CA GLN A 480 17.27 -30.58 -13.14
C GLN A 480 17.69 -32.01 -13.53
N ASP A 481 18.94 -32.22 -13.98
CA ASP A 481 19.46 -33.55 -14.32
C ASP A 481 20.90 -33.71 -13.80
N SER A 482 21.05 -34.50 -12.74
CA SER A 482 22.33 -34.76 -12.09
C SER A 482 23.34 -35.53 -12.95
N THR A 483 22.91 -36.09 -14.08
CA THR A 483 23.78 -36.81 -15.03
C THR A 483 24.53 -35.89 -15.98
N ILE A 484 24.13 -34.61 -16.08
CA ILE A 484 24.83 -33.60 -16.90
C ILE A 484 26.20 -33.30 -16.28
N SER A 485 27.24 -33.25 -17.12
CA SER A 485 28.60 -32.95 -16.67
C SER A 485 28.73 -31.61 -15.95
N LYS A 486 29.55 -31.57 -14.89
CA LYS A 486 29.89 -30.34 -14.15
C LYS A 486 31.15 -29.64 -14.70
N ASP A 487 31.81 -30.24 -15.70
CA ASP A 487 32.96 -29.64 -16.36
C ASP A 487 32.57 -28.47 -17.28
N SER A 488 33.56 -27.79 -17.86
CA SER A 488 33.30 -26.74 -18.85
C SER A 488 32.57 -27.28 -20.10
N PRO A 489 31.61 -26.53 -20.69
CA PRO A 489 30.83 -26.97 -21.85
C PRO A 489 31.65 -27.42 -23.06
N SER A 490 32.89 -26.93 -23.19
CA SER A 490 33.82 -27.35 -24.25
C SER A 490 34.19 -28.85 -24.21
N LYS A 491 34.01 -29.51 -23.06
CA LYS A 491 34.31 -30.94 -22.86
C LYS A 491 33.06 -31.83 -22.87
N TRP A 492 31.88 -31.23 -22.99
CA TRP A 492 30.63 -31.98 -22.86
C TRP A 492 30.35 -32.85 -24.09
N PRO A 493 29.81 -34.06 -23.89
CA PRO A 493 29.26 -34.84 -24.99
C PRO A 493 27.98 -34.19 -25.53
N LYS A 494 27.61 -34.50 -26.78
CA LYS A 494 26.38 -34.00 -27.41
C LYS A 494 25.10 -34.37 -26.63
N GLU A 495 25.14 -35.48 -25.89
CA GLU A 495 24.01 -35.96 -25.11
C GLU A 495 23.68 -35.04 -23.93
N ASP A 496 24.70 -34.49 -23.25
CA ASP A 496 24.51 -33.53 -22.16
C ASP A 496 23.85 -32.25 -22.65
N PHE A 497 24.21 -31.76 -23.85
CA PHE A 497 23.51 -30.63 -24.47
C PHE A 497 22.06 -30.95 -24.82
N SER A 498 21.77 -32.18 -25.23
CA SER A 498 20.40 -32.59 -25.57
C SER A 498 19.51 -32.66 -24.33
N LYS A 499 20.04 -33.17 -23.21
CA LYS A 499 19.38 -33.16 -21.90
C LYS A 499 19.14 -31.75 -21.38
N LEU A 500 20.16 -30.90 -21.41
CA LEU A 500 20.01 -29.49 -21.02
C LEU A 500 18.98 -28.78 -21.90
N LYS A 501 19.02 -28.98 -23.22
CA LYS A 501 18.04 -28.41 -24.16
C LYS A 501 16.62 -28.82 -23.76
N ALA A 502 16.36 -30.09 -23.47
CA ALA A 502 15.04 -30.54 -23.03
C ALA A 502 14.54 -29.80 -21.78
N ASN A 503 15.43 -29.46 -20.85
CA ASN A 503 15.08 -28.74 -19.62
C ASN A 503 14.75 -27.26 -19.88
N VAL A 504 15.48 -26.58 -20.75
CA VAL A 504 15.41 -25.11 -20.90
C VAL A 504 14.80 -24.61 -22.22
N ASN A 505 14.36 -25.49 -23.13
CA ASN A 505 13.96 -25.12 -24.49
C ASN A 505 12.87 -24.03 -24.59
N ASP A 506 11.95 -24.02 -23.64
CA ASP A 506 10.85 -23.07 -23.50
C ASP A 506 11.23 -21.80 -22.71
N LEU A 507 12.35 -21.83 -21.97
CA LEU A 507 12.90 -20.67 -21.26
C LEU A 507 13.83 -19.83 -22.15
N ILE A 508 14.62 -20.48 -23.02
CA ILE A 508 15.57 -19.81 -23.93
C ILE A 508 14.90 -18.71 -24.77
N PRO A 509 13.71 -18.91 -25.38
CA PRO A 509 13.04 -17.88 -26.17
C PRO A 509 12.67 -16.62 -25.39
N LEU A 510 12.61 -16.71 -24.05
CA LEU A 510 12.28 -15.57 -23.18
C LEU A 510 13.49 -14.66 -22.93
N ILE A 511 14.70 -15.07 -23.32
CA ILE A 511 15.93 -14.26 -23.22
C ILE A 511 16.06 -13.31 -24.41
N ARG A 512 16.28 -12.03 -24.12
CA ARG A 512 16.50 -10.99 -25.13
C ARG A 512 17.98 -10.94 -25.50
N PHE A 513 18.43 -11.90 -26.30
CA PHE A 513 19.86 -12.03 -26.61
C PHE A 513 20.51 -10.74 -27.07
N LYS A 514 19.87 -9.92 -27.93
CA LYS A 514 20.40 -8.62 -28.39
C LYS A 514 20.84 -7.64 -27.28
N TRP A 515 20.38 -7.84 -26.04
CA TRP A 515 20.74 -7.01 -24.89
C TRP A 515 21.97 -7.55 -24.12
N ILE A 516 22.49 -8.69 -24.54
CA ILE A 516 23.78 -9.24 -24.14
C ILE A 516 24.83 -8.63 -25.06
N THR A 517 25.94 -8.12 -24.52
CA THR A 517 27.04 -7.55 -25.32
C THR A 517 27.77 -8.64 -26.10
N SER A 518 28.46 -8.27 -27.18
CA SER A 518 29.16 -9.24 -28.05
C SER A 518 30.24 -10.04 -27.31
N ASP A 519 30.96 -9.40 -26.37
CA ASP A 519 31.98 -10.03 -25.54
C ASP A 519 31.36 -11.06 -24.58
N LEU A 520 30.28 -10.69 -23.90
CA LEU A 520 29.55 -11.59 -22.99
C LEU A 520 28.88 -12.74 -23.75
N PHE A 521 28.29 -12.45 -24.91
CA PHE A 521 27.73 -13.47 -25.79
C PHE A 521 28.80 -14.49 -26.20
N PHE A 522 29.97 -14.01 -26.65
CA PHE A 522 31.07 -14.87 -27.05
C PHE A 522 31.63 -15.72 -25.89
N GLN A 523 31.70 -15.16 -24.68
CA GLN A 523 32.25 -15.84 -23.52
C GLN A 523 31.28 -16.81 -22.85
N GLN A 524 29.98 -16.47 -22.76
CA GLN A 524 29.03 -17.13 -21.87
C GLN A 524 27.84 -17.78 -22.59
N VAL A 525 27.44 -17.28 -23.77
CA VAL A 525 26.33 -17.86 -24.56
C VAL A 525 26.85 -18.85 -25.60
N ARG A 526 27.86 -18.44 -26.38
CA ARG A 526 28.48 -19.25 -27.46
C ARG A 526 28.94 -20.66 -27.03
N PRO A 527 29.48 -20.90 -25.81
CA PRO A 527 29.82 -22.25 -25.38
C PRO A 527 28.64 -23.24 -25.41
N TYR A 528 27.41 -22.73 -25.35
CA TYR A 528 26.18 -23.51 -25.38
C TYR A 528 25.45 -23.42 -26.73
N LYS A 529 26.15 -23.13 -27.82
CA LYS A 529 25.57 -23.00 -29.18
C LYS A 529 24.67 -24.16 -29.61
N TRP A 530 24.91 -25.37 -29.11
CA TRP A 530 24.12 -26.56 -29.43
C TRP A 530 22.75 -26.62 -28.75
N LEU A 531 22.42 -25.67 -27.86
CA LEU A 531 21.07 -25.50 -27.35
C LEU A 531 20.13 -24.87 -28.39
N PHE A 532 20.69 -24.15 -29.37
CA PHE A 532 19.93 -23.46 -30.41
C PHE A 532 19.77 -24.35 -31.64
N ASP A 533 18.74 -24.06 -32.44
CA ASP A 533 18.65 -24.61 -33.79
C ASP A 533 19.68 -23.88 -34.68
N GLY A 534 20.25 -24.59 -35.66
CA GLY A 534 21.40 -24.10 -36.44
C GLY A 534 21.15 -22.73 -37.10
N ASP A 535 20.04 -22.59 -37.80
CA ASP A 535 19.68 -21.35 -38.51
C ASP A 535 19.47 -20.17 -37.55
N ILE A 536 18.90 -20.45 -36.37
CA ILE A 536 18.68 -19.46 -35.31
C ILE A 536 20.01 -18.98 -34.75
N TYR A 537 20.93 -19.90 -34.46
CA TYR A 537 22.24 -19.56 -33.91
C TYR A 537 23.07 -18.73 -34.89
N GLU A 538 23.07 -19.12 -36.17
CA GLU A 538 23.81 -18.37 -37.20
C GLU A 538 23.23 -16.96 -37.38
N THR A 539 21.90 -16.82 -37.43
CA THR A 539 21.24 -15.49 -37.47
C THR A 539 21.65 -14.62 -36.27
N LEU A 540 21.69 -15.20 -35.07
CA LEU A 540 22.10 -14.49 -33.87
C LEU A 540 23.58 -14.08 -33.95
N MET A 541 24.46 -15.00 -34.36
CA MET A 541 25.88 -14.75 -34.52
C MET A 541 26.17 -13.66 -35.56
N GLU A 542 25.50 -13.71 -36.72
CA GLU A 542 25.60 -12.68 -37.77
C GLU A 542 25.22 -11.30 -37.23
N SER A 543 24.17 -11.20 -36.41
CA SER A 543 23.74 -9.92 -35.82
C SER A 543 24.82 -9.28 -34.94
N TYR A 544 25.64 -10.08 -34.26
CA TYR A 544 26.77 -9.61 -33.45
C TYR A 544 28.01 -9.28 -34.29
N MET A 545 28.24 -10.01 -35.38
CA MET A 545 29.39 -9.81 -36.26
C MET A 545 29.21 -8.60 -37.19
N MET A 546 27.99 -8.32 -37.63
CA MET A 546 27.68 -7.26 -38.60
C MET A 546 27.44 -5.90 -37.94
N GLY A 547 27.42 -5.82 -36.61
CA GLY A 547 27.35 -4.60 -35.80
C GLY A 547 26.34 -3.55 -36.28
N ASN A 548 25.07 -3.65 -35.87
CA ASN A 548 23.97 -2.68 -36.10
C ASN A 548 24.21 -1.70 -37.27
N SER A 549 24.28 -2.21 -38.49
CA SER A 549 24.32 -1.36 -39.68
C SER A 549 22.97 -0.63 -39.81
N PRO A 550 22.92 0.67 -40.19
CA PRO A 550 21.68 1.47 -40.14
C PRO A 550 20.59 1.06 -41.17
N SER A 551 20.80 0.01 -41.95
CA SER A 551 20.01 -0.28 -43.16
C SER A 551 18.94 -1.37 -43.03
N SER A 552 18.64 -1.89 -41.83
CA SER A 552 17.54 -2.85 -41.65
C SER A 552 16.51 -2.35 -40.64
N GLN A 553 15.78 -1.30 -40.99
CA GLN A 553 14.42 -1.12 -40.50
C GLN A 553 13.55 -2.15 -41.24
N THR A 554 13.20 -3.25 -40.57
CA THR A 554 11.94 -4.02 -40.64
C THR A 554 12.18 -5.42 -40.07
N ASN A 555 11.48 -5.75 -38.98
CA ASN A 555 11.22 -7.09 -38.46
C ASN A 555 12.43 -8.04 -38.33
N THR A 556 13.23 -7.87 -37.27
CA THR A 556 14.17 -8.92 -36.85
C THR A 556 13.46 -9.98 -36.02
N PRO A 557 13.75 -11.27 -36.22
CA PRO A 557 13.07 -12.35 -35.54
C PRO A 557 13.32 -12.26 -34.03
N ILE A 558 12.23 -12.10 -33.28
CA ILE A 558 12.11 -12.71 -31.96
C ILE A 558 12.44 -14.20 -32.15
N LEU A 559 12.92 -14.93 -31.14
CA LEU A 559 12.87 -16.39 -31.15
C LEU A 559 11.40 -16.87 -31.18
N GLN A 560 10.65 -16.55 -32.24
CA GLN A 560 9.40 -17.20 -32.59
C GLN A 560 9.81 -18.53 -33.21
N ASN A 561 10.00 -19.53 -32.37
CA ASN A 561 10.03 -20.88 -32.91
C ASN A 561 8.60 -21.24 -33.36
N PRO A 562 8.36 -21.68 -34.61
CA PRO A 562 7.04 -22.00 -35.15
C PRO A 562 6.33 -23.22 -34.53
N SER A 563 6.93 -23.91 -33.56
CA SER A 563 6.51 -25.27 -33.18
C SER A 563 5.78 -25.41 -31.84
N MET A 564 5.41 -24.34 -31.14
CA MET A 564 4.49 -24.47 -29.99
C MET A 564 3.41 -23.39 -30.01
N VAL A 565 2.44 -23.58 -30.91
CA VAL A 565 1.07 -23.12 -30.69
C VAL A 565 0.53 -23.89 -29.49
N LEU A 566 0.80 -23.40 -28.28
CA LEU A 566 -0.23 -23.50 -27.25
C LEU A 566 -1.36 -22.62 -27.74
N GLN A 567 -2.54 -23.21 -27.93
CA GLN A 567 -3.76 -22.55 -28.39
C GLN A 567 -4.21 -21.50 -27.38
N ASN A 568 -3.54 -20.36 -27.43
CA ASN A 568 -3.90 -19.04 -26.92
C ASN A 568 -2.80 -18.14 -27.45
N GLU A 569 -3.11 -17.35 -28.49
CA GLU A 569 -2.27 -16.27 -29.00
C GLU A 569 -1.47 -15.64 -27.85
N PRO A 570 -0.14 -15.81 -27.77
CA PRO A 570 0.65 -15.08 -26.81
C PRO A 570 0.58 -13.64 -27.28
N LYS A 571 -0.34 -12.86 -26.69
CA LYS A 571 -0.42 -11.41 -26.85
C LYS A 571 1.01 -10.90 -26.76
N ALA A 572 1.51 -10.46 -27.90
CA ALA A 572 2.88 -10.09 -28.10
C ALA A 572 3.33 -9.22 -26.92
N ARG A 573 4.43 -9.65 -26.32
CA ARG A 573 5.07 -8.99 -25.19
C ARG A 573 5.73 -7.69 -25.65
N GLU A 574 4.90 -6.71 -26.01
CA GLU A 574 5.30 -5.41 -26.57
C GLU A 574 5.56 -4.34 -25.49
N LYS A 575 5.25 -4.59 -24.21
CA LYS A 575 5.14 -3.48 -23.23
C LYS A 575 6.46 -2.90 -22.71
N ASN A 576 7.61 -3.59 -22.83
CA ASN A 576 8.94 -3.03 -22.43
C ASN A 576 9.92 -2.81 -23.55
N ALA A 577 9.60 -3.24 -24.77
CA ALA A 577 10.26 -2.68 -25.95
C ALA A 577 10.03 -1.16 -26.03
N ASN A 578 8.90 -0.69 -25.47
CA ASN A 578 8.48 0.70 -25.48
C ASN A 578 8.86 1.50 -24.22
N LEU A 579 9.65 0.95 -23.29
CA LEU A 579 10.14 1.77 -22.16
C LEU A 579 11.23 2.71 -22.65
N ILE A 580 11.12 4.00 -22.31
CA ILE A 580 12.03 5.04 -22.78
C ILE A 580 13.48 4.71 -22.41
N ILE A 581 13.71 4.25 -21.18
CA ILE A 581 15.07 3.89 -20.71
C ILE A 581 15.66 2.67 -21.44
N ASN A 582 14.80 1.80 -21.98
CA ASN A 582 15.18 0.56 -22.64
C ASN A 582 15.36 0.70 -24.16
N GLU A 583 14.98 1.83 -24.75
CA GLU A 583 15.23 2.09 -26.17
C GLU A 583 16.71 2.05 -26.55
N ASN A 584 17.58 2.40 -25.59
CA ASN A 584 19.01 2.28 -25.75
C ASN A 584 19.68 1.92 -24.42
N LEU A 585 20.36 0.77 -24.39
CA LEU A 585 21.06 0.26 -23.20
C LEU A 585 22.08 1.27 -22.63
N LYS A 586 22.57 2.19 -23.45
CA LYS A 586 23.52 3.24 -23.05
C LYS A 586 22.88 4.34 -22.21
N TYR A 587 21.55 4.52 -22.23
CA TYR A 587 20.88 5.59 -21.46
C TYR A 587 21.07 5.39 -19.95
N GLY A 588 20.83 4.19 -19.45
CA GLY A 588 21.09 3.86 -18.04
C GLY A 588 22.54 4.10 -17.66
N SER A 589 23.49 3.70 -18.51
CA SER A 589 24.93 3.89 -18.29
C SER A 589 25.34 5.37 -18.29
N LEU A 590 24.77 6.17 -19.20
CA LEU A 590 25.00 7.61 -19.27
C LEU A 590 24.50 8.29 -18.00
N ILE A 591 23.26 8.00 -17.59
CA ILE A 591 22.67 8.59 -16.39
C ILE A 591 23.43 8.13 -15.14
N SER A 592 23.88 6.88 -15.08
CA SER A 592 24.75 6.37 -14.02
C SER A 592 26.04 7.20 -13.91
N SER A 593 26.67 7.51 -15.05
CA SER A 593 27.86 8.36 -15.10
C SER A 593 27.59 9.79 -14.60
N PHE A 594 26.40 10.33 -14.87
CA PHE A 594 25.94 11.62 -14.37
C PHE A 594 25.74 11.61 -12.86
N ILE A 595 25.18 10.54 -12.30
CA ILE A 595 25.00 10.42 -10.83
C ILE A 595 26.35 10.28 -10.15
N ASP A 596 27.20 9.37 -10.62
CA ASP A 596 28.49 9.03 -10.01
C ASP A 596 29.57 10.09 -10.23
N LYS A 597 29.36 11.04 -11.15
CA LYS A 597 30.39 11.97 -11.64
C LYS A 597 31.61 11.24 -12.22
N LYS A 598 31.38 10.10 -12.88
CA LYS A 598 32.42 9.27 -13.50
C LYS A 598 32.41 9.42 -15.02
N PRO A 599 33.52 9.07 -15.71
CA PRO A 599 33.52 8.96 -17.16
C PRO A 599 32.43 8.00 -17.63
N PHE A 600 31.75 8.36 -18.72
CA PHE A 600 30.75 7.50 -19.33
C PHE A 600 31.39 6.19 -19.82
N LYS A 601 30.82 5.06 -19.38
CA LYS A 601 31.16 3.72 -19.84
C LYS A 601 29.89 3.07 -20.38
N PRO A 602 29.79 2.78 -21.69
CA PRO A 602 28.54 2.35 -22.30
C PRO A 602 28.06 0.97 -21.84
N GLU A 603 28.98 0.12 -21.39
CA GLU A 603 28.74 -1.31 -21.18
C GLU A 603 27.96 -1.63 -19.88
N TYR A 604 28.00 -0.77 -18.86
CA TYR A 604 27.49 -1.12 -17.53
C TYR A 604 26.80 0.04 -16.79
N PRO A 605 25.46 0.04 -16.63
CA PRO A 605 24.81 0.94 -15.71
C PRO A 605 25.16 0.56 -14.27
N SER A 606 25.72 1.51 -13.51
CA SER A 606 26.03 1.35 -12.08
C SER A 606 24.79 1.20 -11.20
N TYR A 607 23.60 1.45 -11.74
CA TYR A 607 22.34 1.49 -11.00
C TYR A 607 21.31 0.52 -11.59
N VAL A 608 20.44 0.01 -10.73
CA VAL A 608 19.19 -0.66 -11.08
C VAL A 608 18.09 0.40 -11.13
N PHE A 609 17.31 0.45 -12.21
CA PHE A 609 16.23 1.42 -12.42
C PHE A 609 14.88 0.73 -12.25
N LYS A 610 14.26 0.87 -11.07
CA LYS A 610 12.94 0.30 -10.75
C LYS A 610 11.82 1.23 -11.22
N LEU A 611 11.05 0.87 -12.24
CA LEU A 611 9.92 1.69 -12.70
C LEU A 611 8.89 1.84 -11.58
N VAL A 612 8.44 3.07 -11.34
CA VAL A 612 7.44 3.41 -10.31
C VAL A 612 6.21 4.05 -10.93
N TYR A 613 6.39 4.84 -11.98
CA TYR A 613 5.30 5.55 -12.65
C TYR A 613 5.56 5.61 -14.15
N ARG A 614 4.52 5.45 -14.96
CA ARG A 614 4.57 5.65 -16.41
C ARG A 614 3.34 6.42 -16.88
N GLY A 615 3.54 7.55 -17.54
CA GLY A 615 2.47 8.46 -17.98
C GLY A 615 1.37 7.75 -18.76
N THR A 616 1.71 7.00 -19.80
CA THR A 616 0.72 6.28 -20.62
C THR A 616 -0.06 5.20 -19.85
N SER A 617 0.61 4.44 -18.96
CA SER A 617 -0.04 3.42 -18.13
C SER A 617 -0.89 4.01 -17.00
N ASP A 618 -0.43 5.13 -16.43
CA ASP A 618 -1.02 5.79 -15.27
C ASP A 618 -1.90 6.98 -15.68
N HIS A 619 -2.31 7.03 -16.95
CA HIS A 619 -3.20 8.02 -17.54
C HIS A 619 -2.77 9.48 -17.30
N PHE A 620 -1.45 9.70 -17.20
CA PHE A 620 -0.83 10.96 -16.82
C PHE A 620 -1.46 11.56 -15.54
N SER A 621 -1.95 10.74 -14.60
CA SER A 621 -2.62 11.22 -13.39
C SER A 621 -1.62 11.78 -12.38
N CYS A 622 -1.85 13.00 -11.87
CA CYS A 622 -1.08 13.54 -10.73
C CYS A 622 -1.34 12.72 -9.46
N ALA A 623 -2.57 12.24 -9.28
CA ALA A 623 -2.94 11.44 -8.10
C ALA A 623 -2.16 10.12 -8.09
N ALA A 624 -2.09 9.43 -9.23
CA ALA A 624 -1.31 8.20 -9.36
C ALA A 624 0.19 8.45 -9.20
N PHE A 625 0.71 9.60 -9.67
CA PHE A 625 2.10 9.97 -9.42
C PHE A 625 2.37 10.11 -7.92
N HIS A 626 1.56 10.89 -7.20
CA HIS A 626 1.74 11.09 -5.77
C HIS A 626 1.53 9.82 -4.95
N GLU A 627 0.55 9.00 -5.31
CA GLU A 627 0.33 7.70 -4.68
C GLU A 627 1.56 6.78 -4.80
N LYS A 628 2.20 6.75 -5.97
CA LYS A 628 3.30 5.83 -6.24
C LYS A 628 4.68 6.40 -5.89
N CYS A 629 4.88 7.71 -6.03
CA CYS A 629 6.19 8.35 -5.92
C CYS A 629 6.41 9.12 -4.61
N ASP A 630 5.37 9.54 -3.88
CA ASP A 630 5.58 10.27 -2.63
C ASP A 630 6.37 9.42 -1.61
N ASN A 631 7.18 10.10 -0.79
CA ASN A 631 8.12 9.52 0.17
C ASN A 631 9.28 8.70 -0.43
N LEU A 632 9.34 8.53 -1.76
CA LEU A 632 10.49 7.91 -2.43
C LEU A 632 11.60 8.93 -2.67
N ALA A 633 12.83 8.55 -2.31
CA ALA A 633 14.07 9.23 -2.65
C ALA A 633 14.81 8.48 -3.76
N ASN A 634 15.87 9.10 -4.31
CA ASN A 634 16.65 8.54 -5.42
C ASN A 634 15.75 8.14 -6.59
N THR A 635 15.07 9.13 -7.17
CA THR A 635 14.19 8.91 -8.32
C THR A 635 14.76 9.57 -9.56
N LEU A 636 14.61 8.91 -10.71
CA LEU A 636 14.97 9.39 -12.02
C LEU A 636 13.69 9.56 -12.83
N THR A 637 13.48 10.74 -13.40
CA THR A 637 12.44 10.99 -14.40
C THR A 637 13.06 11.04 -15.79
N ILE A 638 12.45 10.36 -16.76
CA ILE A 638 12.80 10.44 -18.19
C ILE A 638 11.53 10.61 -19.02
N ALA A 639 11.52 11.55 -19.95
CA ALA A 639 10.36 11.91 -20.75
C ALA A 639 10.73 12.06 -22.22
N ARG A 640 9.79 11.73 -23.11
CA ARG A 640 9.92 11.86 -24.57
C ARG A 640 9.04 12.97 -25.08
N ILE A 641 9.66 13.94 -25.76
CA ILE A 641 8.95 15.01 -26.44
C ILE A 641 8.35 14.49 -27.73
N ARG A 642 7.05 14.73 -27.95
CA ARG A 642 6.30 14.23 -29.11
C ARG A 642 6.80 14.77 -30.42
N GLU A 643 7.05 16.07 -30.47
CA GLU A 643 7.33 16.78 -31.72
C GLU A 643 8.74 16.46 -32.25
N THR A 644 9.69 16.21 -31.35
CA THR A 644 11.10 16.07 -31.68
C THR A 644 11.65 14.67 -31.41
N GLY A 645 10.94 13.85 -30.64
CA GLY A 645 11.44 12.59 -30.12
C GLY A 645 12.60 12.74 -29.13
N GLU A 646 12.95 13.96 -28.73
CA GLU A 646 14.04 14.23 -27.79
C GLU A 646 13.73 13.66 -26.40
N LEU A 647 14.77 13.15 -25.73
CA LEU A 647 14.66 12.64 -24.37
C LEU A 647 15.19 13.66 -23.38
N ILE A 648 14.39 13.96 -22.37
CA ILE A 648 14.70 14.92 -21.31
C ILE A 648 14.36 14.32 -19.95
N GLY A 649 14.87 14.89 -18.88
CA GLY A 649 14.58 14.35 -17.57
C GLY A 649 15.33 15.01 -16.43
N GLY A 650 15.19 14.43 -15.25
CA GLY A 650 15.86 14.90 -14.05
C GLY A 650 16.02 13.81 -13.01
N TYR A 651 17.08 13.93 -12.21
CA TYR A 651 17.35 13.08 -11.06
C TYR A 651 17.03 13.84 -9.78
N ASN A 652 16.15 13.26 -8.97
CA ASN A 652 15.80 13.73 -7.65
C ASN A 652 16.38 12.79 -6.58
N PRO A 653 17.42 13.20 -5.83
CA PRO A 653 17.98 12.43 -4.72
C PRO A 653 17.13 12.49 -3.44
N GLU A 654 16.24 13.48 -3.30
CA GLU A 654 15.46 13.75 -2.10
C GLU A 654 14.11 13.01 -2.14
N LYS A 655 13.49 12.85 -0.96
CA LYS A 655 12.13 12.29 -0.88
C LYS A 655 11.12 13.25 -1.49
N TRP A 656 10.26 12.73 -2.37
CA TRP A 656 8.98 13.39 -2.67
C TRP A 656 8.17 13.54 -1.36
N LYS A 657 7.45 14.63 -1.15
CA LYS A 657 6.77 14.96 0.12
C LYS A 657 5.34 15.35 -0.17
N ILE A 658 4.44 14.87 0.69
CA ILE A 658 3.03 15.28 0.72
C ILE A 658 2.98 16.79 1.03
N ALA A 659 2.47 17.59 0.10
CA ALA A 659 2.27 19.02 0.34
C ALA A 659 1.23 19.22 1.46
N GLY A 660 1.62 19.86 2.56
CA GLY A 660 0.73 20.14 3.69
C GLY A 660 -0.40 21.12 3.34
N ARG A 661 -1.58 20.88 3.96
CA ARG A 661 -2.81 21.70 4.17
C ARG A 661 -3.37 22.65 3.08
N SER A 662 -2.67 23.00 2.01
CA SER A 662 -3.19 23.89 0.95
C SER A 662 -2.75 23.45 -0.44
N VAL A 663 -3.72 23.41 -1.37
CA VAL A 663 -3.50 23.05 -2.79
C VAL A 663 -2.60 24.07 -3.52
N LYS A 664 -2.38 25.25 -2.93
CA LYS A 664 -1.58 26.35 -3.50
C LYS A 664 -0.16 26.49 -2.92
N ALA A 665 0.18 25.78 -1.85
CA ALA A 665 1.48 25.93 -1.20
C ALA A 665 2.57 25.16 -1.98
N THR A 666 3.53 25.88 -2.57
CA THR A 666 4.76 25.29 -3.11
C THR A 666 5.83 25.28 -2.03
N TYR A 667 6.35 24.11 -1.68
CA TYR A 667 7.53 24.02 -0.83
C TYR A 667 8.76 23.76 -1.71
N PRO A 668 9.72 24.69 -1.76
CA PRO A 668 11.01 24.42 -2.37
C PRO A 668 11.72 23.35 -1.53
N ILE A 669 12.42 22.45 -2.21
CA ILE A 669 13.21 21.41 -1.57
C ILE A 669 14.65 21.58 -1.97
N GLU A 670 15.46 21.70 -0.92
CA GLU A 670 16.88 21.85 -1.08
C GLU A 670 17.48 20.54 -1.57
N SER A 671 18.29 20.60 -2.63
CA SER A 671 19.16 19.50 -2.99
C SER A 671 20.46 20.00 -3.61
N LYS A 672 21.56 19.33 -3.26
CA LYS A 672 22.91 19.58 -3.80
C LYS A 672 23.30 18.61 -4.92
N LYS A 673 22.50 17.56 -5.13
CA LYS A 673 22.80 16.46 -6.05
C LYS A 673 21.81 16.33 -7.19
N ALA A 674 20.70 17.08 -7.15
CA ALA A 674 19.73 17.11 -8.23
C ALA A 674 20.36 17.62 -9.54
N PHE A 675 19.88 17.09 -10.66
CA PHE A 675 20.28 17.54 -11.99
C PHE A 675 19.16 17.31 -12.99
N ILE A 676 19.14 18.10 -14.05
CA ILE A 676 18.29 17.90 -15.22
C ILE A 676 19.18 17.62 -16.43
N PHE A 677 18.64 16.92 -17.43
CA PHE A 677 19.39 16.52 -18.61
C PHE A 677 18.54 16.49 -19.87
N LYS A 678 19.25 16.50 -21.00
CA LYS A 678 18.73 16.25 -22.35
C LYS A 678 19.66 15.26 -23.04
N ILE A 679 19.11 14.14 -23.54
CA ILE A 679 19.87 13.10 -24.23
C ILE A 679 19.74 13.28 -25.74
N GLU A 680 20.89 13.30 -26.43
CA GLU A 680 20.94 13.28 -27.90
C GLU A 680 20.97 11.83 -28.38
N LYS A 681 19.91 11.40 -29.10
CA LYS A 681 19.73 9.99 -29.50
C LYS A 681 20.83 9.49 -30.43
N ASP A 682 21.23 10.31 -31.41
CA ASP A 682 22.19 9.93 -32.45
C ASP A 682 23.64 9.99 -31.96
N LYS A 683 23.92 10.80 -30.93
CA LYS A 683 25.25 11.00 -30.33
C LYS A 683 25.13 11.17 -28.82
N ILE A 684 24.96 10.05 -28.13
CA ILE A 684 24.71 10.03 -26.68
C ILE A 684 25.81 10.74 -25.90
N GLU A 685 27.06 10.72 -26.36
CA GLU A 685 28.19 11.46 -25.79
C GLU A 685 28.02 12.98 -25.76
N ASN A 686 27.19 13.55 -26.65
CA ASN A 686 26.90 14.98 -26.70
C ASN A 686 25.74 15.41 -25.77
N SER A 687 25.14 14.45 -25.06
CA SER A 687 24.03 14.70 -24.14
C SER A 687 24.37 15.78 -23.12
N LYS A 688 23.42 16.67 -22.85
CA LYS A 688 23.59 17.80 -21.94
C LYS A 688 23.15 17.42 -20.53
N LEU A 689 24.02 17.72 -19.57
CA LEU A 689 23.76 17.62 -18.15
C LEU A 689 23.85 19.01 -17.52
N SER A 690 22.83 19.38 -16.74
CA SER A 690 22.77 20.62 -15.99
C SER A 690 22.52 20.30 -14.51
N ARG A 691 23.46 20.68 -13.64
CA ARG A 691 23.32 20.45 -12.18
C ARG A 691 22.65 21.64 -11.54
N VAL A 692 21.99 21.40 -10.41
CA VAL A 692 21.40 22.49 -9.65
C VAL A 692 22.50 23.41 -9.12
N HIS A 693 22.35 24.71 -9.38
CA HIS A 693 23.20 25.77 -8.83
C HIS A 693 22.57 26.38 -7.58
N ASP A 694 21.29 26.74 -7.66
CA ASP A 694 20.51 27.20 -6.52
C ASP A 694 19.92 25.98 -5.80
N HIS A 695 20.68 25.47 -4.84
CA HIS A 695 20.32 24.28 -4.10
C HIS A 695 18.93 24.39 -3.46
N TYR A 696 18.52 25.58 -2.98
CA TYR A 696 17.24 25.77 -2.31
C TYR A 696 16.06 25.58 -3.28
N ASN A 697 16.22 26.02 -4.53
CA ASN A 697 15.23 25.89 -5.58
C ASN A 697 15.47 24.68 -6.50
N ALA A 698 16.07 23.59 -5.97
CA ALA A 698 16.30 22.38 -6.76
C ALA A 698 15.00 21.72 -7.24
N LEU A 699 14.02 21.60 -6.35
CA LEU A 699 12.79 20.86 -6.56
C LEU A 699 11.60 21.61 -5.97
N ARG A 700 10.39 21.38 -6.49
CA ARG A 700 9.15 21.92 -5.93
C ARG A 700 8.08 20.84 -5.87
N HIS A 701 7.42 20.72 -4.74
CA HIS A 701 6.27 19.83 -4.64
C HIS A 701 4.96 20.61 -4.76
N LYS A 702 4.07 20.12 -5.62
CA LYS A 702 2.69 20.56 -5.73
C LYS A 702 1.81 19.33 -5.92
N LYS A 703 0.71 19.25 -5.18
CA LYS A 703 -0.29 18.18 -5.28
C LYS A 703 -0.87 17.98 -6.69
N GLU A 704 -0.83 19.02 -7.51
CA GLU A 704 -1.41 19.03 -8.85
C GLU A 704 -0.39 18.91 -9.99
N THR A 705 0.90 18.66 -9.70
CA THR A 705 1.93 18.45 -10.73
C THR A 705 2.67 17.16 -10.49
N GLY A 706 3.18 16.52 -11.54
CA GLY A 706 4.12 15.42 -11.39
C GLY A 706 5.54 15.92 -11.06
N PRO A 707 6.58 15.30 -11.66
CA PRO A 707 7.96 15.69 -11.44
C PRO A 707 8.21 17.18 -11.72
N ASN A 708 8.78 17.87 -10.74
CA ASN A 708 9.01 19.32 -10.82
C ASN A 708 10.38 19.69 -10.25
N PHE A 709 11.31 19.93 -11.17
CA PHE A 709 12.69 20.34 -10.94
C PHE A 709 12.84 21.86 -10.99
N CYS A 710 11.77 22.63 -10.76
CA CYS A 710 11.67 24.08 -10.96
C CYS A 710 11.89 24.57 -12.40
N ASP A 711 13.10 24.35 -12.93
CA ASP A 711 13.49 24.67 -14.31
C ASP A 711 12.84 23.73 -15.32
N LEU A 712 12.64 22.45 -14.95
CA LEU A 712 11.92 21.47 -15.76
C LEU A 712 10.70 20.95 -15.01
N ILE A 713 9.52 21.23 -15.54
CA ILE A 713 8.23 20.83 -14.94
C ILE A 713 7.50 19.92 -15.93
N ILE A 714 7.11 18.74 -15.46
CA ILE A 714 6.23 17.84 -16.20
C ILE A 714 4.81 18.02 -15.67
N CYS A 715 3.92 18.47 -16.54
CA CYS A 715 2.50 18.52 -16.25
C CYS A 715 1.90 17.14 -16.51
N ASN A 716 1.14 16.67 -15.53
CA ASN A 716 0.46 15.37 -15.59
C ASN A 716 -0.97 15.57 -16.14
N LYS A 717 -1.70 16.59 -15.67
CA LYS A 717 -3.07 16.91 -16.16
C LYS A 717 -3.16 17.08 -17.69
N THR A 718 -2.11 17.63 -18.29
CA THR A 718 -1.91 17.72 -19.74
C THR A 718 -0.52 17.17 -20.01
N PRO A 719 -0.32 16.22 -20.93
CA PRO A 719 0.98 15.59 -21.19
C PRO A 719 1.91 16.60 -21.86
N THR A 720 2.43 17.54 -21.08
CA THR A 720 3.17 18.70 -21.55
C THR A 720 4.31 19.02 -20.60
N ILE A 721 5.34 19.68 -21.11
CA ILE A 721 6.46 20.18 -20.32
C ILE A 721 6.48 21.70 -20.29
N HIS A 722 7.03 22.22 -19.22
CA HIS A 722 7.40 23.62 -19.10
C HIS A 722 8.89 23.69 -18.73
N TYR A 723 9.66 24.40 -19.53
CA TYR A 723 11.10 24.56 -19.33
C TYR A 723 11.49 26.04 -19.25
N GLU A 724 12.24 26.38 -18.21
CA GLU A 724 12.90 27.67 -18.03
C GLU A 724 14.30 27.43 -17.47
N HIS A 725 15.24 28.33 -17.75
CA HIS A 725 16.60 28.26 -17.21
C HIS A 725 16.77 29.34 -16.13
N ARG A 726 16.72 28.93 -14.85
CA ARG A 726 16.81 29.85 -13.70
C ARG A 726 17.69 29.33 -12.58
N PHE A 727 17.55 28.05 -12.23
CA PHE A 727 18.15 27.48 -11.01
C PHE A 727 19.25 26.44 -11.28
N TYR A 728 19.38 25.97 -12.52
CA TYR A 728 20.38 24.98 -12.93
C TYR A 728 21.51 25.61 -13.77
N ASP A 729 22.72 25.04 -13.73
CA ASP A 729 23.94 25.65 -14.27
C ASP A 729 23.92 25.90 -15.79
N LYS A 730 23.41 24.94 -16.56
CA LYS A 730 23.46 24.93 -18.03
C LYS A 730 22.06 24.94 -18.65
N GLU A 731 21.91 25.70 -19.73
CA GLU A 731 20.72 25.70 -20.56
C GLU A 731 20.64 24.42 -21.43
N LEU A 732 19.50 23.73 -21.40
CA LEU A 732 19.29 22.47 -22.14
C LEU A 732 18.85 22.71 -23.59
N LYS A 733 18.21 23.87 -23.88
CA LYS A 733 17.59 24.21 -25.17
C LYS A 733 16.59 23.13 -25.62
N ILE A 734 15.46 23.07 -24.93
CA ILE A 734 14.40 22.09 -25.18
C ILE A 734 13.44 22.66 -26.22
N ASN A 735 13.16 21.87 -27.27
CA ASN A 735 12.24 22.23 -28.35
C ASN A 735 10.98 21.37 -28.25
N GLY A 736 9.80 22.00 -28.29
CA GLY A 736 8.52 21.31 -28.14
C GLY A 736 7.97 21.39 -26.73
N GLY A 737 6.69 21.10 -26.59
CA GLY A 737 5.95 21.24 -25.34
C GLY A 737 5.09 20.05 -24.99
N ASN A 738 4.84 19.12 -25.92
CA ASN A 738 3.99 17.96 -25.68
C ASN A 738 4.83 16.70 -25.44
N LEU A 739 4.31 15.82 -24.59
CA LEU A 739 4.92 14.53 -24.28
C LEU A 739 4.18 13.41 -24.99
N ASP A 740 4.96 12.44 -25.47
CA ASP A 740 4.42 11.12 -25.83
C ASP A 740 4.24 10.26 -24.59
N ASP A 741 5.25 10.23 -23.73
CA ASP A 741 5.25 9.50 -22.47
C ASP A 741 6.33 10.05 -21.54
N PHE A 742 6.22 9.73 -20.25
CA PHE A 742 7.31 9.88 -19.30
C PHE A 742 7.27 8.79 -18.24
N GLU A 743 8.43 8.47 -17.71
CA GLU A 743 8.66 7.39 -16.77
C GLU A 743 9.42 7.92 -15.57
N VAL A 744 9.08 7.39 -14.40
CA VAL A 744 9.77 7.67 -13.14
C VAL A 744 10.27 6.36 -12.57
N TYR A 745 11.57 6.30 -12.33
CA TYR A 745 12.27 5.15 -11.77
C TYR A 745 12.77 5.48 -10.38
N ARG A 746 12.66 4.56 -9.43
CA ARG A 746 13.47 4.55 -8.22
C ARG A 746 14.78 3.84 -8.53
N ILE A 747 15.91 4.44 -8.16
CA ILE A 747 17.22 3.91 -8.53
C ILE A 747 18.00 3.39 -7.32
N PHE A 748 18.70 2.27 -7.52
CA PHE A 748 19.51 1.61 -6.50
C PHE A 748 20.93 1.38 -7.02
N PRO A 749 21.98 1.67 -6.25
CA PRO A 749 23.34 1.29 -6.63
C PRO A 749 23.39 -0.24 -6.80
N LYS A 750 23.95 -0.73 -7.91
CA LYS A 750 24.30 -2.15 -8.01
C LYS A 750 25.37 -2.41 -6.95
N GLN A 751 25.11 -3.34 -6.03
CA GLN A 751 26.12 -3.74 -5.05
C GLN A 751 27.31 -4.32 -5.80
N THR A 752 28.41 -3.56 -5.89
CA THR A 752 29.71 -4.12 -6.23
C THR A 752 30.17 -4.95 -5.04
N LYS A 753 30.13 -6.28 -5.18
CA LYS A 753 30.96 -7.16 -4.35
C LYS A 753 32.42 -7.00 -4.77
#